data_AF-A0A1V5AYD8-F1
#
_entry.id   AF-A0A1V5AYD8-F1
#
_cell.length_a   1.000
_cell.length_b   1.000
_cell.length_c   1.000
_cell.angle_alpha   90.00
_cell.angle_beta   90.00
_cell.angle_gamma   90.00
#
_symmetry.space_group_name_H-M   'P 1'
#
loop_
_entity.id
_entity.type
_entity.pdbx_description
1 polymer ?
#
loop_
_entity_poly.entity_id
_entity_poly.type
_entity_poly.pdbx_seq_one_letter_code
_entity_poly.pdbx_strand_id
1 'polypeptide(L)'
;MEIRTILLVAAVAVFSLHFVLVLNAFSQEPVEAAFVRGHLSDISNVWRANDFGWFFYDLDKDLGGEQLRIDLQGRTAEQEHIVYSSKTWLNQFEYEPWGNFYAVAFLGTPYFAGYPSSSITDRISSLNRGELREVLMDEDSTQTLTRERAISLQQGYVLGAAEISETKGSVNFVLIKNGKPVYASVVSIGENFVYKVNDLPVILVHLVNAMSGANGEGFAEVDGIFQISDEANIRLFEGGQLVNMKLTDICEDGIEMVNSASISFIRDSEIPLTPNLKLIVLDQPILLYYPVGAFFDYGVHEIRGPVYSAASSIPVSMGDYNSSVVARYNSLNYSGFYFDQKQSLGAETLAFFKTSGRTIEPARTPIVYQENKTVVQSGFQYTTMVQAKEFEYKPWGYYFIISFLGAPWFAGYDSSLMGRTPSFSLLENEDLGRVLIDVERQGGVLAGNYSLEDGYEMRIMDVGNDSLFLQLRKEGTLVDSSVVKSNTTYIYKKDLDRINDMPIIMMHFGNIFNNGTYSFAVLDGIFQISDRYVFPIDPGTGFGEMEIVSVQPDKMILVNPDGINLNKDSNVNIGPGMDIRVADNDTLRYYLHTSTYVVPSPQPPQVNAQENVPSSASENFSILVNAAEIRQVTVSILDSGNKSVFTGDITGLGRGSGDLWLFGWRWNAMTMILSDDSSPVLNASGSAVPSLLYLNKTSAPRQVGVKFDSEGRISAIADSLSIYYVSRDDYKQLNPAIDYDGMLANDTIRKNYIKIVPGESILQFMDIVDGKLALNNINHTLQGNIEALEPHAIAVGASPGRYELRMRIENAVNAIQTFGQFFNVTPGETGDVFLGNTKSFAGGEAAVALLAPKSNGEKIINISYDSARLKPIRISGKCNATWQVDEKQGTIGVLLPAACAQANLTFEVSGKARVNDAIKLNVTGISGFRPERITNGAIILVAGDYGEKKSPALGILAGLVALAGASACARRRR
;
A
#
# COMPACT_ATOMS: atom_id res chain seq x y z
N MET A 1 39.03 -28.58 -27.76
CA MET A 1 37.59 -28.54 -28.06
C MET A 1 36.76 -28.60 -26.78
N GLU A 2 37.15 -29.42 -25.79
CA GLU A 2 36.42 -29.59 -24.50
C GLU A 2 36.38 -28.35 -23.59
N ILE A 3 37.40 -27.47 -23.59
CA ILE A 3 37.43 -26.30 -22.68
C ILE A 3 36.42 -25.22 -23.10
N ARG A 4 36.13 -25.06 -24.40
CA ARG A 4 35.12 -24.09 -24.88
C ARG A 4 33.69 -24.54 -24.55
N THR A 5 33.42 -25.84 -24.61
CA THR A 5 32.11 -26.40 -24.27
C THR A 5 31.80 -26.29 -22.78
N ILE A 6 32.81 -26.49 -21.91
CA ILE A 6 32.66 -26.35 -20.45
C ILE A 6 32.44 -24.88 -20.05
N LEU A 7 33.12 -23.93 -20.68
CA LEU A 7 32.91 -22.49 -20.46
C LEU A 7 31.53 -22.03 -20.93
N LEU A 8 31.02 -22.57 -22.05
CA LEU A 8 29.69 -22.26 -22.57
C LEU A 8 28.59 -22.79 -21.64
N VAL A 9 28.71 -24.04 -21.17
CA VAL A 9 27.74 -24.66 -20.25
C VAL A 9 27.73 -23.94 -18.89
N ALA A 10 28.89 -23.53 -18.37
CA ALA A 10 28.97 -22.76 -17.13
C ALA A 10 28.41 -21.34 -17.27
N ALA A 11 28.62 -20.67 -18.41
CA ALA A 11 28.03 -19.37 -18.69
C ALA A 11 26.50 -19.47 -18.80
N VAL A 12 25.98 -20.43 -19.59
CA VAL A 12 24.54 -20.67 -19.76
C VAL A 12 23.87 -21.00 -18.42
N ALA A 13 24.51 -21.78 -17.53
CA ALA A 13 23.98 -22.08 -16.19
C ALA A 13 23.96 -20.86 -15.24
N VAL A 14 24.96 -19.96 -15.33
CA VAL A 14 24.99 -18.73 -14.53
C VAL A 14 23.97 -17.71 -15.06
N PHE A 15 23.78 -17.64 -16.38
CA PHE A 15 22.78 -16.79 -17.02
C PHE A 15 21.35 -17.31 -16.81
N SER A 16 21.10 -18.63 -16.87
CA SER A 16 19.80 -19.21 -16.54
C SER A 16 19.43 -18.98 -15.07
N LEU A 17 20.41 -19.06 -14.15
CA LEU A 17 20.19 -18.73 -12.75
C LEU A 17 19.88 -17.24 -12.53
N HIS A 18 20.58 -16.32 -13.21
CA HIS A 18 20.26 -14.88 -13.15
C HIS A 18 18.92 -14.56 -13.82
N PHE A 19 18.58 -15.25 -14.90
CA PHE A 19 17.30 -15.11 -15.60
C PHE A 19 16.13 -15.59 -14.73
N VAL A 20 16.28 -16.74 -14.06
CA VAL A 20 15.34 -17.23 -13.06
C VAL A 20 15.25 -16.25 -11.89
N LEU A 21 16.34 -15.65 -11.42
CA LEU A 21 16.31 -14.60 -10.39
C LEU A 21 15.58 -13.34 -10.86
N VAL A 22 15.74 -12.92 -12.12
CA VAL A 22 15.05 -11.76 -12.70
C VAL A 22 13.55 -12.05 -12.88
N LEU A 23 13.18 -13.23 -13.37
CA LEU A 23 11.77 -13.65 -13.49
C LEU A 23 11.11 -13.88 -12.12
N ASN A 24 11.84 -14.46 -11.16
CA ASN A 24 11.37 -14.60 -9.78
C ASN A 24 11.23 -13.24 -9.09
N ALA A 25 12.07 -12.26 -9.43
CA ALA A 25 11.90 -10.88 -8.96
C ALA A 25 10.58 -10.27 -9.46
N PHE A 26 10.14 -10.61 -10.69
CA PHE A 26 8.81 -10.21 -11.18
C PHE A 26 7.66 -11.00 -10.53
N SER A 27 7.86 -12.27 -10.16
CA SER A 27 6.80 -13.12 -9.61
C SER A 27 6.59 -12.99 -8.10
N GLN A 28 7.47 -12.28 -7.38
CA GLN A 28 7.40 -12.14 -5.91
C GLN A 28 7.35 -10.69 -5.40
N GLU A 29 7.46 -9.67 -6.26
CA GLU A 29 7.20 -8.32 -5.80
C GLU A 29 5.72 -8.19 -5.37
N PRO A 30 5.47 -7.64 -4.17
CA PRO A 30 4.11 -7.48 -3.70
C PRO A 30 3.35 -6.52 -4.62
N VAL A 31 2.13 -6.89 -4.98
CA VAL A 31 1.21 -6.04 -5.75
C VAL A 31 0.03 -5.61 -4.90
N GLU A 32 -0.56 -4.45 -5.19
CA GLU A 32 -1.72 -3.96 -4.44
C GLU A 32 -2.96 -4.86 -4.57
N ALA A 33 -3.12 -5.48 -5.74
CA ALA A 33 -4.20 -6.40 -6.05
C ALA A 33 -3.77 -7.36 -7.16
N ALA A 34 -4.29 -8.57 -7.15
CA ALA A 34 -4.12 -9.52 -8.24
C ALA A 34 -5.37 -9.56 -9.12
N PHE A 35 -5.21 -9.48 -10.44
CA PHE A 35 -6.32 -9.46 -11.38
C PHE A 35 -6.35 -10.73 -12.20
N VAL A 36 -7.53 -11.35 -12.28
CA VAL A 36 -7.76 -12.54 -13.09
C VAL A 36 -8.79 -12.21 -14.15
N ARG A 37 -8.40 -12.39 -15.40
CA ARG A 37 -9.21 -12.19 -16.60
C ARG A 37 -9.91 -13.49 -17.01
N GLY A 38 -11.18 -13.39 -17.38
CA GLY A 38 -11.90 -14.43 -18.11
C GLY A 38 -11.63 -14.35 -19.62
N HIS A 39 -11.99 -15.39 -20.37
CA HIS A 39 -11.75 -15.37 -21.82
C HIS A 39 -12.47 -14.21 -22.53
N LEU A 40 -11.90 -13.70 -23.62
CA LEU A 40 -12.50 -12.62 -24.40
C LEU A 40 -13.76 -13.09 -25.15
N SER A 41 -14.67 -12.16 -25.42
CA SER A 41 -15.87 -12.37 -26.21
C SER A 41 -16.24 -11.13 -27.04
N ASP A 42 -16.76 -11.35 -28.24
CA ASP A 42 -17.34 -10.32 -29.11
C ASP A 42 -18.88 -10.41 -29.20
N ILE A 43 -19.47 -11.42 -28.56
CA ILE A 43 -20.91 -11.72 -28.54
C ILE A 43 -21.40 -12.03 -27.11
N SER A 44 -22.70 -12.30 -26.95
CA SER A 44 -23.27 -12.88 -25.72
C SER A 44 -22.51 -14.13 -25.32
N ASN A 45 -22.16 -14.25 -24.04
CA ASN A 45 -21.30 -15.33 -23.58
C ASN A 45 -21.51 -15.66 -22.10
N VAL A 46 -20.90 -16.77 -21.68
CA VAL A 46 -20.96 -17.29 -20.32
C VAL A 46 -19.55 -17.63 -19.84
N TRP A 47 -19.21 -17.13 -18.66
CA TRP A 47 -18.02 -17.51 -17.90
C TRP A 47 -18.44 -18.38 -16.73
N ARG A 48 -17.70 -19.45 -16.48
CA ARG A 48 -18.00 -20.47 -15.47
C ARG A 48 -16.79 -20.68 -14.57
N ALA A 49 -17.00 -21.31 -13.42
CA ALA A 49 -15.92 -21.67 -12.51
C ALA A 49 -14.76 -22.42 -13.20
N ASN A 50 -15.03 -23.32 -14.14
CA ASN A 50 -13.95 -24.07 -14.80
C ASN A 50 -13.16 -23.29 -15.87
N ASP A 51 -13.64 -22.14 -16.37
CA ASP A 51 -12.96 -21.36 -17.42
C ASP A 51 -12.60 -19.91 -17.04
N PHE A 52 -13.16 -19.39 -15.95
CA PHE A 52 -12.81 -18.10 -15.38
C PHE A 52 -12.09 -18.28 -14.05
N GLY A 53 -10.77 -18.07 -14.08
CA GLY A 53 -9.85 -18.39 -12.99
C GLY A 53 -10.15 -17.72 -11.64
N TRP A 54 -10.92 -16.62 -11.65
CA TRP A 54 -11.29 -15.89 -10.43
C TRP A 54 -12.39 -16.57 -9.62
N PHE A 55 -13.30 -17.28 -10.29
CA PHE A 55 -14.36 -17.99 -9.59
C PHE A 55 -13.79 -19.15 -8.79
N PHE A 56 -14.43 -19.46 -7.66
CA PHE A 56 -14.03 -20.60 -6.85
C PHE A 56 -14.20 -21.89 -7.66
N TYR A 57 -13.21 -22.78 -7.59
CA TYR A 57 -13.29 -24.09 -8.19
C TYR A 57 -12.50 -25.12 -7.38
N ASP A 58 -13.22 -26.09 -6.82
CA ASP A 58 -12.66 -27.29 -6.20
C ASP A 58 -12.22 -28.26 -7.31
N LEU A 59 -10.90 -28.32 -7.50
CA LEU A 59 -10.27 -29.16 -8.51
C LEU A 59 -10.42 -30.65 -8.22
N ASP A 60 -10.59 -31.08 -6.98
CA ASP A 60 -10.66 -32.50 -6.63
C ASP A 60 -12.05 -33.06 -6.85
N LYS A 61 -13.08 -32.22 -6.67
CA LYS A 61 -14.50 -32.60 -6.75
C LYS A 61 -15.21 -32.16 -8.03
N ASP A 62 -14.60 -31.31 -8.85
CA ASP A 62 -15.22 -30.71 -10.07
C ASP A 62 -16.39 -29.78 -9.73
N LEU A 63 -16.23 -28.98 -8.67
CA LEU A 63 -17.27 -28.12 -8.12
C LEU A 63 -16.84 -26.66 -8.18
N GLY A 64 -17.77 -25.75 -8.38
CA GLY A 64 -17.45 -24.32 -8.45
C GLY A 64 -18.65 -23.39 -8.48
N GLY A 65 -19.82 -23.87 -8.91
CA GLY A 65 -21.13 -23.24 -8.70
C GLY A 65 -21.39 -21.91 -9.44
N GLU A 66 -20.36 -21.08 -9.62
CA GLU A 66 -20.43 -19.71 -10.11
C GLU A 66 -20.49 -19.62 -11.63
N GLN A 67 -21.26 -18.65 -12.10
CA GLN A 67 -21.44 -18.32 -13.50
C GLN A 67 -21.70 -16.83 -13.67
N LEU A 68 -21.11 -16.22 -14.69
CA LEU A 68 -21.50 -14.91 -15.21
C LEU A 68 -22.00 -15.08 -16.65
N ARG A 69 -23.24 -14.68 -16.91
CA ARG A 69 -23.86 -14.72 -18.24
C ARG A 69 -24.21 -13.31 -18.69
N ILE A 70 -23.87 -12.99 -19.93
CA ILE A 70 -24.15 -11.68 -20.53
C ILE A 70 -24.88 -11.90 -21.85
N ASP A 71 -26.10 -11.36 -21.94
CA ASP A 71 -26.89 -11.34 -23.16
C ASP A 71 -26.88 -9.93 -23.78
N LEU A 72 -26.27 -9.79 -24.96
CA LEU A 72 -26.16 -8.52 -25.65
C LEU A 72 -27.23 -8.36 -26.75
N GLN A 73 -27.73 -7.14 -26.86
CA GLN A 73 -28.45 -6.63 -28.02
C GLN A 73 -27.60 -5.53 -28.66
N GLY A 74 -26.79 -5.89 -29.66
CA GLY A 74 -25.76 -5.01 -30.20
C GLY A 74 -24.62 -4.81 -29.19
N ARG A 75 -24.43 -3.58 -28.70
CA ARG A 75 -23.44 -3.24 -27.65
C ARG A 75 -24.10 -2.91 -26.32
N THR A 76 -25.34 -3.35 -26.10
CA THR A 76 -26.09 -3.04 -24.88
C THR A 76 -26.56 -4.35 -24.24
N ALA A 77 -26.34 -4.49 -22.94
CA ALA A 77 -27.05 -5.46 -22.12
C ALA A 77 -28.23 -4.72 -21.49
N GLU A 78 -29.47 -5.13 -21.79
CA GLU A 78 -30.64 -4.54 -21.14
C GLU A 78 -30.68 -4.87 -19.65
N GLN A 79 -31.60 -4.24 -18.91
CA GLN A 79 -31.82 -4.60 -17.52
C GLN A 79 -32.02 -6.12 -17.39
N GLU A 80 -31.41 -6.74 -16.38
CA GLU A 80 -31.46 -8.17 -16.11
C GLU A 80 -30.75 -9.10 -17.12
N HIS A 81 -30.03 -8.56 -18.10
CA HIS A 81 -29.30 -9.35 -19.11
C HIS A 81 -27.85 -9.67 -18.75
N ILE A 82 -27.31 -9.08 -17.67
CA ILE A 82 -26.07 -9.52 -17.03
C ILE A 82 -26.48 -10.25 -15.76
N VAL A 83 -26.24 -11.56 -15.73
CA VAL A 83 -26.66 -12.44 -14.63
C VAL A 83 -25.43 -13.11 -14.03
N TYR A 84 -25.14 -12.79 -12.77
CA TYR A 84 -24.25 -13.57 -11.92
C TYR A 84 -25.09 -14.56 -11.13
N SER A 85 -24.73 -15.83 -11.15
CA SER A 85 -25.38 -16.85 -10.32
C SER A 85 -24.38 -17.79 -9.71
N SER A 86 -24.74 -18.33 -8.55
CA SER A 86 -23.95 -19.35 -7.85
C SER A 86 -24.87 -20.41 -7.26
N LYS A 87 -24.60 -21.68 -7.56
CA LYS A 87 -25.39 -22.82 -7.07
C LYS A 87 -24.78 -23.41 -5.82
N THR A 88 -25.63 -23.88 -4.91
CA THR A 88 -25.17 -24.68 -3.76
C THR A 88 -24.73 -26.08 -4.19
N TRP A 89 -23.78 -26.64 -3.46
CA TRP A 89 -23.38 -28.05 -3.57
C TRP A 89 -23.22 -28.69 -2.19
N LEU A 90 -23.20 -30.02 -2.15
CA LEU A 90 -22.85 -30.77 -0.94
C LEU A 90 -21.34 -30.92 -0.87
N ASN A 91 -20.78 -30.52 0.27
CA ASN A 91 -19.40 -30.77 0.62
C ASN A 91 -19.34 -31.78 1.76
N GLN A 92 -18.47 -32.78 1.61
CA GLN A 92 -18.25 -33.79 2.64
C GLN A 92 -17.37 -33.21 3.75
N PHE A 93 -17.68 -33.52 5.01
CA PHE A 93 -16.79 -33.22 6.14
C PHE A 93 -15.54 -34.09 6.07
N GLU A 94 -14.40 -33.60 6.58
CA GLU A 94 -13.20 -34.41 6.72
C GLU A 94 -13.48 -35.62 7.63
N TYR A 95 -14.17 -35.41 8.75
CA TYR A 95 -14.73 -36.51 9.53
C TYR A 95 -15.98 -37.09 8.84
N GLU A 96 -15.73 -38.01 7.88
CA GLU A 96 -16.74 -38.57 6.98
C GLU A 96 -18.06 -39.03 7.63
N PRO A 97 -18.09 -39.63 8.85
CA PRO A 97 -19.34 -40.05 9.48
C PRO A 97 -20.36 -38.94 9.73
N TRP A 98 -19.95 -37.67 9.74
CA TRP A 98 -20.86 -36.52 9.80
C TRP A 98 -21.64 -36.29 8.50
N GLY A 99 -21.23 -36.90 7.39
CA GLY A 99 -21.88 -36.77 6.09
C GLY A 99 -21.44 -35.51 5.37
N ASN A 100 -22.38 -34.60 5.10
CA ASN A 100 -22.13 -33.42 4.26
C ASN A 100 -22.76 -32.15 4.84
N PHE A 101 -22.25 -31.01 4.42
CA PHE A 101 -22.87 -29.69 4.56
C PHE A 101 -23.11 -29.06 3.19
N TYR A 102 -23.98 -28.05 3.13
CA TYR A 102 -24.16 -27.23 1.93
C TYR A 102 -23.10 -26.14 1.90
N ALA A 103 -22.44 -25.98 0.76
CA ALA A 103 -21.53 -24.88 0.47
C ALA A 103 -22.04 -24.08 -0.74
N VAL A 104 -21.62 -22.82 -0.82
CA VAL A 104 -21.87 -21.92 -1.94
C VAL A 104 -20.67 -21.01 -2.13
N ALA A 105 -20.30 -20.71 -3.36
CA ALA A 105 -19.30 -19.69 -3.63
C ALA A 105 -19.97 -18.34 -3.86
N PHE A 106 -19.37 -17.27 -3.34
CA PHE A 106 -19.84 -15.93 -3.59
C PHE A 106 -18.65 -15.03 -3.92
N LEU A 107 -18.64 -14.52 -5.15
CA LEU A 107 -17.60 -13.64 -5.70
C LEU A 107 -16.19 -14.22 -5.54
N GLY A 108 -16.02 -15.49 -5.91
CA GLY A 108 -14.72 -16.19 -5.89
C GLY A 108 -14.34 -16.82 -4.56
N THR A 109 -15.14 -16.67 -3.49
CA THR A 109 -14.85 -17.25 -2.16
C THR A 109 -15.90 -18.28 -1.75
N PRO A 110 -15.53 -19.48 -1.26
CA PRO A 110 -16.47 -20.48 -0.77
C PRO A 110 -16.97 -20.16 0.65
N TYR A 111 -18.25 -20.42 0.91
CA TYR A 111 -18.90 -20.23 2.19
C TYR A 111 -19.77 -21.43 2.56
N PHE A 112 -19.94 -21.64 3.85
CA PHE A 112 -20.97 -22.50 4.41
C PHE A 112 -22.37 -21.91 4.13
N ALA A 113 -23.26 -22.74 3.59
CA ALA A 113 -24.62 -22.37 3.21
C ALA A 113 -25.71 -23.06 4.05
N GLY A 114 -25.39 -24.14 4.76
CA GLY A 114 -26.36 -24.86 5.61
C GLY A 114 -26.01 -26.31 5.89
N TYR A 115 -26.88 -26.99 6.64
CA TYR A 115 -26.81 -28.43 6.91
C TYR A 115 -27.99 -29.16 6.26
N PRO A 116 -27.77 -30.31 5.61
CA PRO A 116 -28.84 -31.27 5.34
C PRO A 116 -29.32 -31.93 6.64
N SER A 117 -30.49 -32.57 6.61
CA SER A 117 -30.95 -33.38 7.75
C SER A 117 -29.96 -34.53 8.02
N SER A 118 -29.47 -34.61 9.25
CA SER A 118 -28.45 -35.59 9.68
C SER A 118 -28.59 -35.95 11.16
N SER A 119 -27.65 -36.75 11.69
CA SER A 119 -27.54 -37.03 13.13
C SER A 119 -27.13 -35.82 13.97
N ILE A 120 -26.56 -34.78 13.33
CA ILE A 120 -26.08 -33.56 14.00
C ILE A 120 -27.24 -32.58 14.21
N THR A 121 -28.06 -32.39 13.17
CA THR A 121 -29.14 -31.41 13.17
C THR A 121 -30.19 -31.72 12.11
N ASP A 122 -31.42 -31.23 12.34
CA ASP A 122 -32.41 -31.06 11.29
C ASP A 122 -31.88 -30.12 10.19
N ARG A 123 -32.47 -30.19 9.00
CA ARG A 123 -32.10 -29.33 7.87
C ARG A 123 -32.16 -27.85 8.25
N ILE A 124 -31.04 -27.14 8.06
CA ILE A 124 -30.92 -25.71 8.31
C ILE A 124 -30.28 -25.06 7.10
N SER A 125 -30.92 -24.05 6.51
CA SER A 125 -30.32 -23.22 5.47
C SER A 125 -29.87 -21.89 6.07
N SER A 126 -28.56 -21.67 6.15
CA SER A 126 -27.96 -20.38 6.49
C SER A 126 -28.17 -19.39 5.34
N LEU A 127 -28.12 -19.89 4.10
CA LEU A 127 -28.32 -19.09 2.89
C LEU A 127 -29.72 -18.49 2.80
N ASN A 128 -30.78 -19.24 3.15
CA ASN A 128 -32.15 -18.70 3.23
C ASN A 128 -32.29 -17.57 4.27
N ARG A 129 -31.41 -17.52 5.27
CA ARG A 129 -31.35 -16.43 6.25
C ARG A 129 -30.54 -15.23 5.71
N GLY A 130 -30.00 -15.34 4.49
CA GLY A 130 -29.07 -14.38 3.91
C GLY A 130 -27.70 -14.40 4.58
N GLU A 131 -27.33 -15.46 5.31
CA GLU A 131 -26.09 -15.50 6.09
C GLU A 131 -25.07 -16.42 5.43
N LEU A 132 -23.96 -15.86 4.94
CA LEU A 132 -22.78 -16.62 4.52
C LEU A 132 -21.76 -16.63 5.65
N ARG A 133 -21.19 -17.81 5.91
CA ARG A 133 -20.22 -18.04 6.99
C ARG A 133 -19.02 -18.77 6.44
N GLU A 134 -17.83 -18.39 6.89
CA GLU A 134 -16.60 -19.12 6.56
C GLU A 134 -16.55 -20.43 7.35
N VAL A 135 -16.02 -21.47 6.70
CA VAL A 135 -15.54 -22.69 7.38
C VAL A 135 -14.15 -22.37 7.90
N LEU A 136 -14.00 -22.39 9.23
CA LEU A 136 -12.78 -22.02 9.93
C LEU A 136 -11.89 -23.23 10.25
N MET A 137 -12.50 -24.39 10.50
CA MET A 137 -11.83 -25.67 10.72
C MET A 137 -12.72 -26.80 10.19
N ASP A 138 -12.12 -27.77 9.50
CA ASP A 138 -12.71 -29.05 9.12
C ASP A 138 -11.56 -30.05 9.14
N GLU A 139 -11.46 -30.84 10.22
CA GLU A 139 -10.31 -31.69 10.52
C GLU A 139 -10.76 -33.04 11.08
N ASP A 140 -10.07 -34.12 10.73
CA ASP A 140 -10.26 -35.48 11.25
C ASP A 140 -9.05 -35.97 12.08
N SER A 141 -8.07 -35.09 12.33
CA SER A 141 -6.85 -35.46 13.04
C SER A 141 -7.12 -35.71 14.53
N THR A 142 -6.52 -36.78 15.08
CA THR A 142 -6.70 -37.10 16.50
C THR A 142 -5.95 -36.11 17.40
N GLN A 143 -6.67 -35.47 18.31
CA GLN A 143 -6.14 -34.56 19.33
C GLN A 143 -6.45 -35.05 20.74
N THR A 144 -5.43 -35.04 21.60
CA THR A 144 -5.57 -35.44 23.02
C THR A 144 -5.73 -34.21 23.91
N LEU A 145 -6.83 -34.16 24.67
CA LEU A 145 -7.08 -33.20 25.74
C LEU A 145 -6.80 -33.82 27.11
N THR A 146 -6.36 -32.99 28.04
CA THR A 146 -6.28 -33.31 29.47
C THR A 146 -6.85 -32.13 30.27
N ARG A 147 -6.85 -32.20 31.61
CA ARG A 147 -7.24 -31.03 32.44
C ARG A 147 -6.38 -29.79 32.21
N GLU A 148 -5.12 -29.99 31.80
CA GLU A 148 -4.16 -28.90 31.56
C GLU A 148 -4.01 -28.56 30.07
N ARG A 149 -4.45 -29.47 29.18
CA ARG A 149 -4.35 -29.31 27.73
C ARG A 149 -5.74 -29.18 27.09
N ALA A 150 -6.03 -27.99 26.58
CA ALA A 150 -7.24 -27.67 25.83
C ALA A 150 -6.96 -27.62 24.32
N ILE A 151 -8.03 -27.63 23.51
CA ILE A 151 -7.97 -27.38 22.07
C ILE A 151 -8.21 -25.89 21.82
N SER A 152 -7.28 -25.26 21.12
CA SER A 152 -7.48 -23.92 20.59
C SER A 152 -8.32 -24.00 19.33
N LEU A 153 -9.45 -23.30 19.34
CA LEU A 153 -10.35 -23.13 18.21
C LEU A 153 -10.19 -21.70 17.66
N GLN A 154 -10.79 -21.42 16.51
CA GLN A 154 -10.71 -20.10 15.88
C GLN A 154 -11.60 -19.07 16.60
N GLN A 155 -11.41 -17.77 16.33
CA GLN A 155 -12.21 -16.67 16.89
C GLN A 155 -12.21 -16.58 18.44
N GLY A 156 -11.08 -16.95 19.06
CA GLY A 156 -10.87 -16.84 20.51
C GLY A 156 -11.59 -17.92 21.33
N TYR A 157 -12.06 -18.99 20.68
CA TYR A 157 -12.64 -20.16 21.33
C TYR A 157 -11.56 -21.13 21.80
N VAL A 158 -11.80 -21.75 22.96
CA VAL A 158 -10.95 -22.80 23.53
C VAL A 158 -11.87 -23.88 24.14
N LEU A 159 -11.67 -25.14 23.77
CA LEU A 159 -12.41 -26.28 24.30
C LEU A 159 -11.56 -27.04 25.31
N GLY A 160 -11.99 -27.06 26.58
CA GLY A 160 -11.31 -27.77 27.66
C GLY A 160 -12.11 -28.98 28.16
N ALA A 161 -11.40 -30.00 28.67
CA ALA A 161 -11.98 -31.14 29.37
C ALA A 161 -11.98 -30.87 30.89
N ALA A 162 -13.10 -30.35 31.42
CA ALA A 162 -13.19 -29.98 32.83
C ALA A 162 -13.22 -31.22 33.75
N GLU A 163 -13.93 -32.26 33.33
CA GLU A 163 -14.01 -33.53 34.05
C GLU A 163 -14.06 -34.70 33.07
N ILE A 164 -13.34 -35.79 33.41
CA ILE A 164 -13.30 -37.02 32.63
C ILE A 164 -13.79 -38.14 33.55
N SER A 165 -14.88 -38.80 33.16
CA SER A 165 -15.54 -39.80 34.00
C SER A 165 -14.69 -41.06 34.14
N GLU A 166 -14.47 -41.50 35.38
CA GLU A 166 -13.71 -42.71 35.70
C GLU A 166 -14.45 -44.01 35.37
N THR A 167 -15.77 -43.96 35.16
CA THR A 167 -16.63 -45.16 35.10
C THR A 167 -17.54 -45.23 33.88
N LYS A 168 -17.81 -44.10 33.20
CA LYS A 168 -18.82 -44.02 32.13
C LYS A 168 -18.27 -43.71 30.74
N GLY A 169 -16.96 -43.48 30.59
CA GLY A 169 -16.38 -43.14 29.28
C GLY A 169 -17.00 -41.86 28.71
N SER A 170 -17.12 -40.82 29.53
CA SER A 170 -17.70 -39.52 29.14
C SER A 170 -16.85 -38.36 29.65
N VAL A 171 -16.93 -37.24 28.94
CA VAL A 171 -16.15 -36.03 29.21
C VAL A 171 -17.09 -34.85 29.36
N ASN A 172 -16.92 -34.05 30.42
CA ASN A 172 -17.57 -32.76 30.57
C ASN A 172 -16.71 -31.70 29.88
N PHE A 173 -17.08 -31.35 28.66
CA PHE A 173 -16.43 -30.29 27.91
C PHE A 173 -16.93 -28.92 28.34
N VAL A 174 -16.00 -27.96 28.43
CA VAL A 174 -16.30 -26.55 28.67
C VAL A 174 -15.69 -25.74 27.54
N LEU A 175 -16.53 -24.97 26.86
CA LEU A 175 -16.14 -24.04 25.81
C LEU A 175 -15.96 -22.64 26.41
N ILE A 176 -14.82 -22.02 26.13
CA ILE A 176 -14.41 -20.71 26.62
C ILE A 176 -14.24 -19.80 25.41
N LYS A 177 -14.85 -18.61 25.42
CA LYS A 177 -14.60 -17.55 24.42
C LYS A 177 -13.94 -16.37 25.10
N ASN A 178 -12.77 -15.93 24.63
CA ASN A 178 -12.05 -14.77 25.16
C ASN A 178 -11.86 -14.82 26.69
N GLY A 179 -11.51 -16.00 27.22
CA GLY A 179 -11.28 -16.24 28.64
C GLY A 179 -12.53 -16.42 29.51
N LYS A 180 -13.75 -16.40 28.94
CA LYS A 180 -15.02 -16.61 29.66
C LYS A 180 -15.72 -17.90 29.22
N PRO A 181 -16.16 -18.78 30.13
CA PRO A 181 -16.97 -19.95 29.78
C PRO A 181 -18.30 -19.51 29.14
N VAL A 182 -18.65 -20.10 27.99
CA VAL A 182 -19.87 -19.79 27.23
C VAL A 182 -20.81 -20.99 27.09
N TYR A 183 -20.29 -22.22 27.17
CA TYR A 183 -21.09 -23.43 27.06
C TYR A 183 -20.38 -24.62 27.73
N ALA A 184 -21.15 -25.60 28.20
CA ALA A 184 -20.62 -26.84 28.74
C ALA A 184 -21.57 -28.00 28.44
N SER A 185 -21.03 -29.17 28.15
CA SER A 185 -21.82 -30.37 27.87
C SER A 185 -21.06 -31.64 28.24
N VAL A 186 -21.78 -32.64 28.72
CA VAL A 186 -21.25 -33.98 28.96
C VAL A 186 -21.46 -34.81 27.71
N VAL A 187 -20.38 -35.35 27.15
CA VAL A 187 -20.36 -36.10 25.89
C VAL A 187 -19.80 -37.49 26.16
N SER A 188 -20.47 -38.53 25.66
CA SER A 188 -20.02 -39.92 25.77
C SER A 188 -19.14 -40.30 24.59
N ILE A 189 -18.29 -41.32 24.75
CA ILE A 189 -17.51 -41.87 23.62
C ILE A 189 -18.45 -42.26 22.46
N GLY A 190 -18.10 -41.83 21.25
CA GLY A 190 -18.88 -41.99 20.02
C GLY A 190 -19.94 -40.91 19.78
N GLU A 191 -20.10 -39.95 20.71
CA GLU A 191 -21.02 -38.82 20.57
C GLU A 191 -20.27 -37.52 20.21
N ASN A 192 -21.05 -36.49 19.86
CA ASN A 192 -20.53 -35.20 19.44
C ASN A 192 -20.82 -34.12 20.49
N PHE A 193 -19.81 -33.33 20.80
CA PHE A 193 -20.01 -32.00 21.36
C PHE A 193 -20.55 -31.08 20.26
N VAL A 194 -21.69 -30.42 20.50
CA VAL A 194 -22.32 -29.51 19.53
C VAL A 194 -22.63 -28.19 20.22
N TYR A 195 -21.94 -27.13 19.81
CA TYR A 195 -22.26 -25.77 20.23
C TYR A 195 -23.03 -25.06 19.11
N LYS A 196 -24.15 -24.41 19.48
CA LYS A 196 -25.05 -23.73 18.55
C LYS A 196 -25.14 -22.24 18.85
N VAL A 197 -25.20 -21.42 17.79
CA VAL A 197 -25.53 -20.00 17.86
C VAL A 197 -26.78 -19.78 17.00
N ASN A 198 -27.86 -19.25 17.60
CA ASN A 198 -29.15 -19.06 16.92
C ASN A 198 -29.65 -20.32 16.19
N ASP A 199 -29.64 -21.44 16.93
CA ASP A 199 -30.01 -22.79 16.49
C ASP A 199 -29.14 -23.41 15.38
N LEU A 200 -28.14 -22.68 14.87
CA LEU A 200 -27.17 -23.19 13.91
C LEU A 200 -25.98 -23.84 14.65
N PRO A 201 -25.65 -25.13 14.40
CA PRO A 201 -24.39 -25.71 14.86
C PRO A 201 -23.19 -24.96 14.28
N VAL A 202 -22.36 -24.40 15.16
CA VAL A 202 -21.16 -23.64 14.75
C VAL A 202 -19.85 -24.33 15.13
N ILE A 203 -19.85 -25.20 16.15
CA ILE A 203 -18.70 -26.03 16.53
C ILE A 203 -19.20 -27.45 16.77
N LEU A 204 -18.56 -28.42 16.12
CA LEU A 204 -18.75 -29.85 16.27
C LEU A 204 -17.42 -30.48 16.69
N VAL A 205 -17.43 -31.31 17.73
CA VAL A 205 -16.26 -32.11 18.12
C VAL A 205 -16.68 -33.53 18.43
N HIS A 206 -16.10 -34.52 17.74
CA HIS A 206 -16.40 -35.94 17.98
C HIS A 206 -15.47 -36.52 19.05
N LEU A 207 -16.03 -37.18 20.06
CA LEU A 207 -15.26 -37.82 21.13
C LEU A 207 -15.03 -39.30 20.79
N VAL A 208 -13.79 -39.67 20.45
CA VAL A 208 -13.46 -41.07 20.12
C VAL A 208 -13.00 -41.89 21.33
N ASN A 209 -12.40 -41.25 22.32
CA ASN A 209 -11.88 -41.96 23.49
C ASN A 209 -11.88 -41.07 24.73
N ALA A 210 -12.08 -41.69 25.89
CA ALA A 210 -11.95 -41.04 27.17
C ALA A 210 -11.52 -42.06 28.22
N MET A 211 -10.37 -41.81 28.85
CA MET A 211 -9.87 -42.65 29.94
C MET A 211 -9.49 -41.77 31.12
N SER A 212 -9.94 -42.16 32.31
CA SER A 212 -9.46 -41.57 33.55
C SER A 212 -8.32 -42.41 34.14
N GLY A 213 -7.24 -41.76 34.54
CA GLY A 213 -6.15 -42.38 35.28
C GLY A 213 -6.36 -42.33 36.80
N ALA A 214 -5.74 -43.27 37.52
CA ALA A 214 -5.69 -43.22 38.97
C ALA A 214 -4.96 -41.93 39.41
N ASN A 215 -5.65 -41.06 40.15
CA ASN A 215 -5.26 -39.72 40.64
C ASN A 215 -5.86 -38.52 39.87
N GLY A 216 -6.83 -38.72 38.97
CA GLY A 216 -7.52 -37.62 38.27
C GLY A 216 -6.75 -37.06 37.07
N GLU A 217 -5.68 -37.75 36.65
CA GLU A 217 -4.98 -37.57 35.38
C GLU A 217 -5.70 -38.40 34.31
N GLY A 218 -6.79 -37.85 33.76
CA GLY A 218 -7.50 -38.43 32.63
C GLY A 218 -7.14 -37.73 31.32
N PHE A 219 -7.38 -38.42 30.21
CA PHE A 219 -7.33 -37.82 28.88
C PHE A 219 -8.61 -38.12 28.09
N ALA A 220 -8.90 -37.23 27.15
CA ALA A 220 -9.93 -37.38 26.13
C ALA A 220 -9.25 -37.28 24.76
N GLU A 221 -9.64 -38.12 23.80
CA GLU A 221 -9.21 -38.00 22.41
C GLU A 221 -10.41 -37.65 21.55
N VAL A 222 -10.22 -36.69 20.66
CA VAL A 222 -11.17 -36.27 19.65
C VAL A 222 -10.52 -36.45 18.28
N ASP A 223 -11.28 -36.83 17.27
CA ASP A 223 -10.81 -37.17 15.92
C ASP A 223 -11.71 -36.57 14.82
N GLY A 224 -12.52 -35.59 15.20
CA GLY A 224 -13.33 -34.80 14.28
C GLY A 224 -13.57 -33.44 14.89
N ILE A 225 -13.17 -32.37 14.20
CA ILE A 225 -13.38 -30.98 14.60
C ILE A 225 -13.89 -30.21 13.40
N PHE A 226 -15.08 -29.62 13.52
CA PHE A 226 -15.62 -28.71 12.53
C PHE A 226 -16.03 -27.40 13.19
N GLN A 227 -15.62 -26.28 12.61
CA GLN A 227 -15.97 -24.95 13.08
C GLN A 227 -16.30 -24.05 11.90
N ILE A 228 -17.41 -23.32 12.01
CA ILE A 228 -17.73 -22.17 11.15
C ILE A 228 -17.68 -20.87 11.96
N SER A 229 -17.60 -19.74 11.27
CA SER A 229 -17.69 -18.43 11.92
C SER A 229 -18.98 -18.31 12.72
N ASP A 230 -18.85 -17.86 13.97
CA ASP A 230 -19.98 -17.74 14.89
C ASP A 230 -20.87 -16.51 14.61
N GLU A 231 -20.36 -15.55 13.84
CA GLU A 231 -21.11 -14.49 13.18
C GLU A 231 -21.09 -14.64 11.65
N ALA A 232 -22.13 -14.14 10.98
CA ALA A 232 -22.17 -14.16 9.51
C ALA A 232 -21.11 -13.20 8.93
N ASN A 233 -20.20 -13.74 8.11
CA ASN A 233 -19.17 -12.96 7.41
C ASN A 233 -19.81 -12.01 6.39
N ILE A 234 -20.85 -12.48 5.69
CA ILE A 234 -21.64 -11.67 4.77
C ILE A 234 -23.12 -11.83 5.09
N ARG A 235 -23.84 -10.71 5.11
CA ARG A 235 -25.29 -10.67 5.17
C ARG A 235 -25.87 -10.16 3.86
N LEU A 236 -26.63 -11.01 3.20
CA LEU A 236 -27.31 -10.78 1.94
C LEU A 236 -28.77 -10.44 2.20
N PHE A 237 -29.29 -9.49 1.43
CA PHE A 237 -30.68 -9.07 1.50
C PHE A 237 -31.23 -8.95 0.08
N GLU A 238 -32.35 -9.61 -0.19
CA GLU A 238 -33.02 -9.53 -1.49
C GLU A 238 -33.33 -8.07 -1.84
N GLY A 239 -33.05 -7.68 -3.09
CA GLY A 239 -33.10 -6.30 -3.54
C GLY A 239 -31.88 -5.44 -3.20
N GLY A 240 -30.93 -5.96 -2.41
CA GLY A 240 -29.64 -5.32 -2.13
C GLY A 240 -28.86 -5.05 -3.41
N GLN A 241 -28.28 -3.86 -3.53
CA GLN A 241 -27.48 -3.45 -4.69
C GLN A 241 -25.99 -3.45 -4.34
N LEU A 242 -25.19 -4.05 -5.22
CA LEU A 242 -23.73 -4.01 -5.19
C LEU A 242 -23.26 -3.40 -6.51
N VAL A 243 -22.89 -2.12 -6.45
CA VAL A 243 -22.53 -1.33 -7.64
C VAL A 243 -23.64 -1.36 -8.70
N ASN A 244 -23.45 -2.07 -9.80
CA ASN A 244 -24.42 -2.15 -10.90
C ASN A 244 -25.32 -3.40 -10.82
N MET A 245 -24.98 -4.34 -9.95
CA MET A 245 -25.72 -5.59 -9.76
C MET A 245 -26.72 -5.47 -8.60
N LYS A 246 -27.87 -6.12 -8.74
CA LYS A 246 -28.92 -6.22 -7.74
C LYS A 246 -29.18 -7.68 -7.45
N LEU A 247 -29.23 -8.02 -6.17
CA LEU A 247 -29.58 -9.35 -5.71
C LEU A 247 -31.08 -9.60 -5.91
N THR A 248 -31.44 -10.59 -6.72
CA THR A 248 -32.83 -10.90 -7.10
C THR A 248 -33.35 -12.20 -6.53
N ASP A 249 -32.47 -13.16 -6.25
CA ASP A 249 -32.85 -14.41 -5.60
C ASP A 249 -31.78 -14.87 -4.61
N ILE A 250 -32.25 -15.36 -3.46
CA ILE A 250 -31.44 -16.03 -2.44
C ILE A 250 -32.30 -17.17 -1.89
N CYS A 251 -31.93 -18.39 -2.23
CA CYS A 251 -32.63 -19.58 -1.78
C CYS A 251 -31.65 -20.71 -1.47
N GLU A 252 -32.16 -21.87 -1.03
CA GLU A 252 -31.32 -23.03 -0.69
C GLU A 252 -30.53 -23.57 -1.89
N ASP A 253 -30.99 -23.27 -3.11
CA ASP A 253 -30.38 -23.75 -4.35
C ASP A 253 -29.29 -22.80 -4.86
N GLY A 254 -29.22 -21.56 -4.36
CA GLY A 254 -28.19 -20.61 -4.78
C GLY A 254 -28.50 -19.14 -4.58
N ILE A 255 -27.68 -18.33 -5.25
CA ILE A 255 -27.68 -16.86 -5.27
C ILE A 255 -27.82 -16.42 -6.73
N GLU A 256 -28.68 -15.44 -7.01
CA GLU A 256 -28.75 -14.79 -8.32
C GLU A 256 -28.74 -13.26 -8.19
N MET A 257 -27.85 -12.63 -8.95
CA MET A 257 -27.75 -11.20 -9.09
C MET A 257 -27.85 -10.80 -10.54
N VAL A 258 -28.54 -9.69 -10.81
CA VAL A 258 -28.72 -9.17 -12.17
C VAL A 258 -28.37 -7.68 -12.25
N ASN A 259 -27.97 -7.18 -13.42
CA ASN A 259 -27.77 -5.75 -13.59
C ASN A 259 -29.07 -4.96 -13.38
N SER A 260 -28.98 -3.92 -12.55
CA SER A 260 -30.11 -3.11 -12.11
C SER A 260 -30.64 -2.13 -13.18
N ALA A 261 -29.86 -1.87 -14.22
CA ALA A 261 -30.19 -0.99 -15.34
C ALA A 261 -29.50 -1.45 -16.62
N SER A 262 -29.97 -0.96 -17.77
CA SER A 262 -29.34 -1.19 -19.07
C SER A 262 -27.90 -0.63 -19.11
N ILE A 263 -26.96 -1.38 -19.67
CA ILE A 263 -25.52 -1.09 -19.68
C ILE A 263 -25.02 -1.13 -21.12
N SER A 264 -24.40 -0.03 -21.56
CA SER A 264 -23.76 0.06 -22.88
C SER A 264 -22.26 -0.21 -22.82
N PHE A 265 -21.78 -1.06 -23.72
CA PHE A 265 -20.40 -1.49 -23.87
C PHE A 265 -19.66 -0.54 -24.81
N ILE A 266 -19.29 0.61 -24.24
CA ILE A 266 -18.57 1.68 -24.92
C ILE A 266 -17.11 1.27 -25.09
N ARG A 267 -16.46 1.67 -26.20
CA ARG A 267 -15.02 1.42 -26.39
C ARG A 267 -14.20 2.08 -25.30
N ASP A 268 -13.07 1.46 -24.96
CA ASP A 268 -12.14 1.94 -23.93
C ASP A 268 -12.85 2.24 -22.61
N SER A 269 -13.63 1.28 -22.11
CA SER A 269 -14.39 1.46 -20.88
C SER A 269 -14.27 0.29 -19.93
N GLU A 270 -14.35 0.61 -18.64
CA GLU A 270 -14.48 -0.36 -17.56
C GLU A 270 -15.88 -0.25 -16.96
N ILE A 271 -16.57 -1.38 -16.84
CA ILE A 271 -17.94 -1.45 -16.33
C ILE A 271 -17.89 -2.25 -15.03
N PRO A 272 -17.90 -1.60 -13.85
CA PRO A 272 -17.88 -2.32 -12.59
C PRO A 272 -19.22 -3.05 -12.39
N LEU A 273 -19.18 -4.34 -12.10
CA LEU A 273 -20.38 -5.13 -11.78
C LEU A 273 -20.56 -5.20 -10.26
N THR A 274 -19.51 -5.60 -9.55
CA THR A 274 -19.39 -5.58 -8.08
C THR A 274 -18.04 -4.93 -7.71
N PRO A 275 -17.71 -4.72 -6.42
CA PRO A 275 -16.41 -4.15 -6.04
C PRO A 275 -15.20 -4.91 -6.58
N ASN A 276 -15.32 -6.25 -6.70
CA ASN A 276 -14.21 -7.13 -7.09
C ASN A 276 -14.40 -7.77 -8.47
N LEU A 277 -15.47 -7.43 -9.21
CA LEU A 277 -15.76 -7.94 -10.54
C LEU A 277 -16.15 -6.79 -11.48
N LYS A 278 -15.42 -6.64 -12.59
CA LYS A 278 -15.70 -5.65 -13.63
C LYS A 278 -15.65 -6.27 -15.02
N LEU A 279 -16.21 -5.58 -16.01
CA LEU A 279 -16.00 -5.88 -17.43
C LEU A 279 -15.05 -4.86 -18.02
N ILE A 280 -14.12 -5.32 -18.85
CA ILE A 280 -13.27 -4.47 -19.66
C ILE A 280 -13.76 -4.53 -21.10
N VAL A 281 -14.00 -3.37 -21.71
CA VAL A 281 -14.34 -3.24 -23.13
C VAL A 281 -13.18 -2.61 -23.87
N LEU A 282 -12.60 -3.35 -24.80
CA LEU A 282 -11.41 -2.92 -25.54
C LEU A 282 -11.71 -1.75 -26.49
N ASP A 283 -10.69 -0.94 -26.77
CA ASP A 283 -10.78 0.13 -27.77
C ASP A 283 -10.68 -0.43 -29.19
N GLN A 284 -11.72 -1.16 -29.61
CA GLN A 284 -11.77 -1.81 -30.91
C GLN A 284 -13.06 -1.49 -31.66
N PRO A 285 -13.00 -1.39 -33.02
CA PRO A 285 -14.19 -1.19 -33.83
C PRO A 285 -15.29 -2.21 -33.59
N ILE A 286 -14.87 -3.47 -33.56
CA ILE A 286 -15.65 -4.65 -33.20
C ILE A 286 -15.69 -4.74 -31.68
N LEU A 287 -16.85 -5.08 -31.11
CA LEU A 287 -16.97 -5.28 -29.68
C LEU A 287 -16.04 -6.44 -29.27
N LEU A 288 -15.21 -6.20 -28.26
CA LEU A 288 -14.42 -7.24 -27.63
C LEU A 288 -14.31 -6.88 -26.16
N TYR A 289 -14.76 -7.80 -25.30
CA TYR A 289 -14.88 -7.56 -23.86
C TYR A 289 -14.60 -8.84 -23.07
N TYR A 290 -14.30 -8.68 -21.78
CA TYR A 290 -14.06 -9.79 -20.86
C TYR A 290 -14.28 -9.36 -19.41
N PRO A 291 -14.65 -10.29 -18.52
CA PRO A 291 -14.69 -10.03 -17.09
C PRO A 291 -13.29 -10.07 -16.47
N VAL A 292 -13.08 -9.24 -15.46
CA VAL A 292 -11.90 -9.22 -14.61
C VAL A 292 -12.36 -9.27 -13.17
N GLY A 293 -11.91 -10.31 -12.48
CA GLY A 293 -12.02 -10.46 -11.04
C GLY A 293 -10.75 -9.99 -10.36
N ALA A 294 -10.86 -9.52 -9.11
CA ALA A 294 -9.73 -9.01 -8.35
C ALA A 294 -9.66 -9.64 -6.95
N PHE A 295 -8.44 -10.01 -6.54
CA PHE A 295 -8.10 -10.33 -5.16
C PHE A 295 -7.46 -9.09 -4.51
N PHE A 296 -8.04 -8.68 -3.38
CA PHE A 296 -7.61 -7.53 -2.59
C PHE A 296 -7.21 -7.92 -1.17
N ASP A 297 -7.35 -9.19 -0.81
CA ASP A 297 -6.99 -9.70 0.49
C ASP A 297 -5.50 -10.08 0.50
N TYR A 298 -4.89 -9.85 1.66
CA TYR A 298 -3.47 -10.08 1.87
C TYR A 298 -3.12 -11.56 1.77
N GLY A 299 -2.15 -11.91 0.93
CA GLY A 299 -1.67 -13.28 0.82
C GLY A 299 -1.14 -13.64 -0.55
N VAL A 300 -0.77 -14.90 -0.71
CA VAL A 300 -0.38 -15.46 -2.02
C VAL A 300 -1.63 -16.05 -2.66
N HIS A 301 -1.92 -15.60 -3.87
CA HIS A 301 -3.10 -15.98 -4.65
C HIS A 301 -2.70 -16.77 -5.89
N GLU A 302 -3.38 -17.90 -6.12
CA GLU A 302 -3.26 -18.66 -7.36
C GLU A 302 -4.05 -17.99 -8.49
N ILE A 303 -3.33 -17.59 -9.53
CA ILE A 303 -3.87 -17.04 -10.76
C ILE A 303 -3.94 -18.17 -11.77
N ARG A 304 -5.04 -18.91 -11.75
CA ARG A 304 -5.24 -20.09 -12.61
C ARG A 304 -5.84 -19.75 -13.98
N GLY A 305 -5.57 -20.62 -14.93
CA GLY A 305 -6.25 -20.69 -16.22
C GLY A 305 -7.46 -21.62 -16.22
N PRO A 306 -8.02 -21.90 -17.41
CA PRO A 306 -9.08 -22.87 -17.58
C PRO A 306 -8.64 -24.29 -17.18
N VAL A 307 -9.60 -25.05 -16.67
CA VAL A 307 -9.44 -26.44 -16.25
C VAL A 307 -9.63 -27.35 -17.45
N TYR A 308 -8.72 -28.30 -17.61
CA TYR A 308 -8.80 -29.33 -18.64
C TYR A 308 -8.76 -30.72 -18.03
N SER A 309 -9.18 -31.71 -18.82
CA SER A 309 -9.17 -33.12 -18.45
C SER A 309 -8.57 -33.97 -19.57
N ALA A 310 -8.33 -35.25 -19.29
CA ALA A 310 -7.90 -36.20 -20.32
C ALA A 310 -8.91 -36.36 -21.49
N ALA A 311 -10.17 -35.98 -21.31
CA ALA A 311 -11.23 -36.05 -22.33
C ALA A 311 -11.34 -34.78 -23.19
N SER A 312 -10.65 -33.71 -22.82
CA SER A 312 -10.66 -32.44 -23.56
C SER A 312 -10.07 -32.62 -24.97
N SER A 313 -10.69 -32.01 -25.97
CA SER A 313 -10.21 -32.04 -27.35
C SER A 313 -10.50 -30.71 -28.04
N ILE A 314 -9.48 -29.85 -28.08
CA ILE A 314 -9.54 -28.51 -28.63
C ILE A 314 -8.93 -28.55 -30.03
N PRO A 315 -9.68 -28.20 -31.08
CA PRO A 315 -9.14 -28.14 -32.43
C PRO A 315 -8.09 -27.03 -32.54
N VAL A 316 -6.96 -27.36 -33.15
CA VAL A 316 -5.90 -26.40 -33.49
C VAL A 316 -5.44 -26.62 -34.92
N SER A 317 -4.91 -25.56 -35.54
CA SER A 317 -4.36 -25.62 -36.90
C SER A 317 -2.84 -25.48 -36.83
N MET A 318 -2.16 -26.30 -37.64
CA MET A 318 -0.72 -26.21 -37.86
C MET A 318 -0.47 -26.03 -39.36
N GLY A 319 -0.51 -24.76 -39.80
CA GLY A 319 -0.56 -24.44 -41.23
C GLY A 319 -1.84 -24.96 -41.87
N ASP A 320 -1.73 -25.69 -42.99
CA ASP A 320 -2.88 -26.27 -43.68
C ASP A 320 -3.42 -27.56 -43.04
N TYR A 321 -2.86 -27.99 -41.90
CA TYR A 321 -3.21 -29.24 -41.25
C TYR A 321 -4.01 -29.04 -39.97
N ASN A 322 -4.97 -29.94 -39.74
CA ASN A 322 -5.76 -30.00 -38.51
C ASN A 322 -5.06 -30.86 -37.46
N SER A 323 -5.11 -30.42 -36.21
CA SER A 323 -4.69 -31.18 -35.04
C SER A 323 -5.63 -30.93 -33.87
N SER A 324 -5.42 -31.61 -32.76
CA SER A 324 -6.13 -31.35 -31.52
C SER A 324 -5.21 -31.45 -30.31
N VAL A 325 -5.53 -30.65 -29.31
CA VAL A 325 -4.80 -30.55 -28.04
C VAL A 325 -5.77 -30.80 -26.90
N VAL A 326 -5.29 -31.38 -25.81
CA VAL A 326 -6.10 -31.63 -24.60
C VAL A 326 -6.19 -30.39 -23.72
N ALA A 327 -5.20 -29.50 -23.79
CA ALA A 327 -5.20 -28.22 -23.11
C ALA A 327 -4.57 -27.14 -23.98
N ARG A 328 -5.09 -25.91 -23.89
CA ARG A 328 -4.53 -24.74 -24.58
C ARG A 328 -4.66 -23.48 -23.73
N TYR A 329 -3.54 -22.99 -23.24
CA TYR A 329 -3.41 -21.72 -22.54
C TYR A 329 -2.83 -20.68 -23.50
N ASN A 330 -3.38 -19.47 -23.52
CA ASN A 330 -2.87 -18.33 -24.26
C ASN A 330 -3.26 -17.02 -23.54
N SER A 331 -2.69 -15.89 -23.97
CA SER A 331 -2.97 -14.58 -23.34
C SER A 331 -4.46 -14.21 -23.29
N LEU A 332 -5.28 -14.76 -24.18
CA LEU A 332 -6.71 -14.47 -24.25
C LEU A 332 -7.55 -15.27 -23.25
N ASN A 333 -7.02 -16.34 -22.65
CA ASN A 333 -7.75 -17.17 -21.67
C ASN A 333 -6.99 -17.45 -20.37
N TYR A 334 -5.73 -17.04 -20.27
CA TYR A 334 -4.90 -17.25 -19.08
C TYR A 334 -4.19 -15.95 -18.68
N SER A 335 -4.35 -15.58 -17.41
CA SER A 335 -3.87 -14.29 -16.88
C SER A 335 -2.39 -14.29 -16.51
N GLY A 336 -1.77 -15.47 -16.35
CA GLY A 336 -0.32 -15.58 -16.16
C GLY A 336 0.49 -15.24 -17.41
N PHE A 337 -0.17 -15.10 -18.57
CA PHE A 337 0.45 -14.66 -19.81
C PHE A 337 0.24 -13.16 -20.03
N TYR A 338 1.28 -12.52 -20.59
CA TYR A 338 1.30 -11.10 -20.88
C TYR A 338 0.17 -10.75 -21.84
N PHE A 339 -0.54 -9.67 -21.50
CA PHE A 339 -1.59 -9.14 -22.34
C PHE A 339 -1.66 -7.61 -22.21
N ASP A 340 -1.31 -6.90 -23.28
CA ASP A 340 -1.56 -5.47 -23.40
C ASP A 340 -2.90 -5.25 -24.10
N GLN A 341 -3.89 -4.81 -23.35
CA GLN A 341 -5.23 -4.58 -23.89
C GLN A 341 -5.32 -3.38 -24.84
N LYS A 342 -4.48 -2.36 -24.66
CA LYS A 342 -4.53 -1.12 -25.47
C LYS A 342 -3.96 -1.37 -26.86
N GLN A 343 -2.84 -2.07 -26.91
CA GLN A 343 -2.16 -2.40 -28.17
C GLN A 343 -2.49 -3.80 -28.69
N SER A 344 -3.29 -4.59 -27.96
CA SER A 344 -3.63 -5.99 -28.27
C SER A 344 -2.38 -6.88 -28.44
N LEU A 345 -1.43 -6.74 -27.51
CA LEU A 345 -0.18 -7.51 -27.47
C LEU A 345 -0.31 -8.68 -26.49
N GLY A 346 0.48 -9.74 -26.69
CA GLY A 346 0.43 -10.96 -25.88
C GLY A 346 0.45 -12.25 -26.69
N ALA A 347 1.27 -12.37 -27.73
CA ALA A 347 1.24 -13.53 -28.62
C ALA A 347 2.02 -14.74 -28.06
N GLU A 348 1.59 -15.30 -26.93
CA GLU A 348 2.13 -16.54 -26.35
C GLU A 348 1.04 -17.61 -26.17
N THR A 349 1.41 -18.88 -26.33
CA THR A 349 0.51 -20.03 -26.24
C THR A 349 1.24 -21.27 -25.74
N LEU A 350 0.67 -21.95 -24.75
CA LEU A 350 1.07 -23.28 -24.31
C LEU A 350 -0.02 -24.29 -24.71
N ALA A 351 0.35 -25.33 -25.44
CA ALA A 351 -0.56 -26.37 -25.89
C ALA A 351 -0.09 -27.74 -25.45
N PHE A 352 -0.95 -28.49 -24.74
CA PHE A 352 -0.67 -29.88 -24.37
C PHE A 352 -1.33 -30.80 -25.39
N PHE A 353 -0.52 -31.58 -26.09
CA PHE A 353 -1.02 -32.64 -26.94
C PHE A 353 -1.42 -33.86 -26.09
N LYS A 354 -1.90 -34.91 -26.76
CA LYS A 354 -2.48 -36.07 -26.10
C LYS A 354 -1.57 -36.66 -25.00
N THR A 355 -2.13 -36.82 -23.80
CA THR A 355 -1.48 -37.51 -22.68
C THR A 355 -1.63 -39.02 -22.78
N SER A 356 -0.68 -39.75 -22.21
CA SER A 356 -0.75 -41.20 -22.01
C SER A 356 -1.09 -41.47 -20.55
N GLY A 357 -2.39 -41.60 -20.25
CA GLY A 357 -2.87 -41.63 -18.88
C GLY A 357 -2.57 -40.31 -18.16
N ARG A 358 -1.67 -40.35 -17.17
CA ARG A 358 -1.22 -39.20 -16.38
C ARG A 358 0.14 -38.66 -16.80
N THR A 359 0.70 -39.14 -17.90
CA THR A 359 2.00 -38.68 -18.38
C THR A 359 1.83 -37.82 -19.62
N ILE A 360 2.39 -36.62 -19.59
CA ILE A 360 2.67 -35.84 -20.79
C ILE A 360 3.91 -36.47 -21.42
N GLU A 361 3.75 -37.08 -22.58
CA GLU A 361 4.84 -37.76 -23.29
C GLU A 361 5.94 -36.77 -23.71
N PRO A 362 7.18 -37.21 -23.93
CA PRO A 362 8.20 -36.38 -24.59
C PRO A 362 7.70 -35.82 -25.92
N ALA A 363 8.10 -34.58 -26.23
CA ALA A 363 7.85 -34.02 -27.55
C ALA A 363 8.61 -34.80 -28.62
N ARG A 364 7.93 -35.12 -29.72
CA ARG A 364 8.49 -35.86 -30.86
C ARG A 364 8.16 -35.13 -32.15
N THR A 365 8.90 -35.45 -33.20
CA THR A 365 8.61 -34.94 -34.54
C THR A 365 7.15 -35.23 -34.91
N PRO A 366 6.36 -34.20 -35.31
CA PRO A 366 4.96 -34.39 -35.65
C PRO A 366 4.77 -35.38 -36.81
N ILE A 367 3.78 -36.26 -36.70
CA ILE A 367 3.41 -37.21 -37.76
C ILE A 367 2.36 -36.55 -38.65
N VAL A 368 2.70 -36.36 -39.92
CA VAL A 368 1.83 -35.68 -40.91
C VAL A 368 1.09 -36.71 -41.76
N TYR A 369 -0.23 -36.65 -41.76
CA TYR A 369 -1.10 -37.44 -42.63
C TYR A 369 -1.59 -36.55 -43.78
N GLN A 370 -0.96 -36.71 -44.95
CA GLN A 370 -1.25 -35.91 -46.14
C GLN A 370 -2.67 -36.13 -46.67
N GLU A 371 -3.13 -37.38 -46.66
CA GLU A 371 -4.42 -37.84 -47.21
C GLU A 371 -5.63 -37.05 -46.66
N ASN A 372 -5.60 -36.75 -45.37
CA ASN A 372 -6.69 -36.09 -44.64
C ASN A 372 -6.26 -34.74 -44.02
N LYS A 373 -5.06 -34.26 -44.34
CA LYS A 373 -4.46 -33.05 -43.78
C LYS A 373 -4.52 -33.00 -42.25
N THR A 374 -4.14 -34.09 -41.56
CA THR A 374 -4.04 -34.09 -40.10
C THR A 374 -2.59 -34.21 -39.62
N VAL A 375 -2.29 -33.64 -38.46
CA VAL A 375 -1.00 -33.78 -37.79
C VAL A 375 -1.22 -34.26 -36.37
N VAL A 376 -0.43 -35.26 -35.96
CA VAL A 376 -0.42 -35.80 -34.60
C VAL A 376 0.93 -35.49 -33.96
N GLN A 377 0.89 -34.90 -32.77
CA GLN A 377 2.05 -34.55 -31.97
C GLN A 377 1.87 -35.09 -30.54
N SER A 378 2.98 -35.27 -29.84
CA SER A 378 3.06 -35.67 -28.44
C SER A 378 3.75 -34.58 -27.61
N GLY A 379 3.55 -34.63 -26.29
CA GLY A 379 4.11 -33.67 -25.36
C GLY A 379 3.36 -32.36 -25.35
N PHE A 380 4.05 -31.28 -25.04
CA PHE A 380 3.54 -29.94 -25.15
C PHE A 380 4.44 -29.06 -26.01
N GLN A 381 3.86 -27.97 -26.47
CA GLN A 381 4.56 -26.93 -27.20
C GLN A 381 4.18 -25.57 -26.62
N TYR A 382 5.19 -24.81 -26.23
CA TYR A 382 5.08 -23.39 -25.93
C TYR A 382 5.53 -22.62 -27.16
N THR A 383 4.70 -21.71 -27.66
CA THR A 383 4.94 -20.92 -28.86
C THR A 383 4.74 -19.46 -28.53
N THR A 384 5.70 -18.64 -28.91
CA THR A 384 5.58 -17.19 -28.82
C THR A 384 5.88 -16.55 -30.18
N MET A 385 5.17 -15.48 -30.51
CA MET A 385 5.26 -14.79 -31.80
C MET A 385 5.66 -13.33 -31.64
N VAL A 386 6.36 -12.83 -32.65
CA VAL A 386 6.76 -11.43 -32.74
C VAL A 386 5.55 -10.54 -33.03
N GLN A 387 5.48 -9.42 -32.32
CA GLN A 387 4.49 -8.38 -32.55
C GLN A 387 5.15 -7.01 -32.66
N ALA A 388 4.60 -6.13 -33.49
CA ALA A 388 5.00 -4.73 -33.53
C ALA A 388 4.29 -3.98 -32.39
N LYS A 389 5.05 -3.26 -31.59
CA LYS A 389 4.59 -2.38 -30.52
C LYS A 389 4.86 -0.92 -30.91
N GLU A 390 3.85 -0.06 -30.79
CA GLU A 390 3.99 1.37 -31.07
C GLU A 390 4.81 2.02 -29.94
N PHE A 391 5.77 2.87 -30.30
CA PHE A 391 6.43 3.72 -29.31
C PHE A 391 5.41 4.67 -28.67
N GLU A 392 5.57 4.97 -27.38
CA GLU A 392 4.73 6.00 -26.74
C GLU A 392 4.88 7.34 -27.46
N TYR A 393 6.11 7.71 -27.85
CA TYR A 393 6.33 8.80 -28.81
C TYR A 393 6.07 8.32 -30.24
N LYS A 394 4.80 8.39 -30.65
CA LYS A 394 4.26 7.87 -31.92
C LYS A 394 5.07 8.19 -33.19
N PRO A 395 5.71 9.37 -33.34
CA PRO A 395 6.51 9.66 -34.53
C PRO A 395 7.69 8.72 -34.77
N TRP A 396 8.16 7.97 -33.75
CA TRP A 396 9.18 6.93 -33.93
C TRP A 396 8.64 5.66 -34.61
N GLY A 397 7.32 5.48 -34.70
CA GLY A 397 6.69 4.31 -35.31
C GLY A 397 6.60 3.13 -34.35
N TYR A 398 7.23 2.01 -34.70
CA TYR A 398 7.11 0.75 -33.96
C TYR A 398 8.46 0.08 -33.74
N TYR A 399 8.55 -0.71 -32.70
CA TYR A 399 9.60 -1.72 -32.49
C TYR A 399 8.97 -3.10 -32.34
N PHE A 400 9.78 -4.14 -32.39
CA PHE A 400 9.31 -5.51 -32.27
C PHE A 400 9.51 -6.04 -30.86
N ILE A 401 8.50 -6.73 -30.35
CA ILE A 401 8.53 -7.46 -29.10
C ILE A 401 8.17 -8.93 -29.31
N ILE A 402 8.53 -9.76 -28.33
CA ILE A 402 8.03 -11.13 -28.19
C ILE A 402 7.52 -11.31 -26.75
N SER A 403 6.38 -11.96 -26.56
CA SER A 403 5.82 -12.23 -25.22
C SER A 403 6.37 -13.57 -24.73
N PHE A 404 7.24 -13.60 -23.74
CA PHE A 404 7.92 -14.81 -23.31
C PHE A 404 7.88 -14.93 -21.78
N LEU A 405 7.33 -16.06 -21.30
CA LEU A 405 7.16 -16.39 -19.89
C LEU A 405 6.41 -15.28 -19.12
N GLY A 406 5.29 -14.82 -19.66
CA GLY A 406 4.45 -13.81 -19.00
C GLY A 406 4.95 -12.36 -19.06
N ALA A 407 6.05 -12.08 -19.78
CA ALA A 407 6.60 -10.74 -19.91
C ALA A 407 6.91 -10.34 -21.37
N PRO A 408 6.84 -9.05 -21.73
CA PRO A 408 7.26 -8.56 -23.04
C PRO A 408 8.77 -8.37 -23.11
N TRP A 409 9.40 -8.90 -24.14
CA TRP A 409 10.83 -8.76 -24.43
C TRP A 409 11.06 -8.00 -25.72
N PHE A 410 12.09 -7.16 -25.75
CA PHE A 410 12.50 -6.43 -26.94
C PHE A 410 13.16 -7.39 -27.94
N ALA A 411 12.54 -7.55 -29.10
CA ALA A 411 13.03 -8.43 -30.16
C ALA A 411 13.88 -7.67 -31.20
N GLY A 412 13.71 -6.35 -31.33
CA GLY A 412 14.51 -5.53 -32.25
C GLY A 412 13.78 -4.30 -32.79
N TYR A 413 14.50 -3.45 -33.53
CA TYR A 413 13.91 -2.32 -34.26
C TYR A 413 13.48 -2.68 -35.69
N ASP A 414 13.98 -3.78 -36.22
CA ASP A 414 13.61 -4.31 -37.53
C ASP A 414 13.54 -5.83 -37.51
N SER A 415 13.03 -6.40 -38.60
CA SER A 415 12.93 -7.84 -38.80
C SER A 415 13.00 -8.17 -40.30
N SER A 416 13.50 -9.36 -40.64
CA SER A 416 13.45 -9.89 -42.01
C SER A 416 12.04 -10.05 -42.56
N LEU A 417 11.03 -10.09 -41.68
CA LEU A 417 9.61 -10.04 -42.06
C LEU A 417 9.23 -8.78 -42.86
N MET A 418 10.04 -7.72 -42.77
CA MET A 418 9.89 -6.50 -43.56
C MET A 418 10.43 -6.63 -45.00
N GLY A 419 10.90 -7.82 -45.41
CA GLY A 419 11.45 -8.07 -46.76
C GLY A 419 12.84 -7.50 -46.99
N ARG A 420 13.61 -7.22 -45.93
CA ARG A 420 14.98 -6.69 -45.96
C ARG A 420 15.85 -7.40 -44.93
N THR A 421 17.17 -7.38 -45.10
CA THR A 421 18.08 -7.89 -44.06
C THR A 421 17.99 -7.00 -42.81
N PRO A 422 17.66 -7.56 -41.64
CA PRO A 422 17.57 -6.78 -40.41
C PRO A 422 18.97 -6.38 -39.94
N SER A 423 19.10 -5.15 -39.44
CA SER A 423 20.34 -4.63 -38.84
C SER A 423 20.29 -4.61 -37.32
N PHE A 424 19.09 -4.63 -36.73
CA PHE A 424 18.85 -4.43 -35.30
C PHE A 424 17.78 -5.40 -34.76
N SER A 425 17.77 -6.64 -35.25
CA SER A 425 16.91 -7.72 -34.77
C SER A 425 17.68 -8.58 -33.78
N LEU A 426 17.43 -8.41 -32.47
CA LEU A 426 18.00 -9.28 -31.44
C LEU A 426 17.51 -10.72 -31.61
N LEU A 427 16.21 -10.92 -31.87
CA LEU A 427 15.63 -12.25 -32.01
C LEU A 427 16.32 -13.08 -33.12
N GLU A 428 16.56 -12.48 -34.28
CA GLU A 428 17.24 -13.16 -35.40
C GLU A 428 18.74 -13.34 -35.16
N ASN A 429 19.29 -12.69 -34.13
CA ASN A 429 20.62 -12.94 -33.60
C ASN A 429 20.57 -13.75 -32.29
N GLU A 430 19.46 -14.48 -32.04
CA GLU A 430 19.31 -15.39 -30.90
C GLU A 430 19.47 -14.69 -29.54
N ASP A 431 19.06 -13.44 -29.45
CA ASP A 431 19.04 -12.62 -28.24
C ASP A 431 17.67 -11.98 -28.00
N LEU A 432 17.38 -11.63 -26.75
CA LEU A 432 16.26 -10.79 -26.34
C LEU A 432 16.74 -9.66 -25.43
N GLY A 433 16.20 -8.46 -25.64
CA GLY A 433 16.50 -7.30 -24.81
C GLY A 433 15.36 -6.96 -23.85
N ARG A 434 15.64 -6.07 -22.90
CA ARG A 434 14.63 -5.49 -22.02
C ARG A 434 14.40 -4.02 -22.34
N VAL A 435 13.15 -3.62 -22.55
CA VAL A 435 12.78 -2.19 -22.56
C VAL A 435 12.74 -1.69 -21.11
N LEU A 436 13.45 -0.60 -20.83
CA LEU A 436 13.51 0.03 -19.52
C LEU A 436 12.64 1.28 -19.45
N ILE A 437 12.63 2.07 -20.53
CA ILE A 437 11.84 3.29 -20.64
C ILE A 437 11.20 3.33 -22.04
N ASP A 438 9.91 3.59 -22.10
CA ASP A 438 9.17 3.92 -23.32
C ASP A 438 8.07 4.88 -22.89
N VAL A 439 8.32 6.19 -23.02
CA VAL A 439 7.40 7.23 -22.51
C VAL A 439 7.36 8.43 -23.45
N GLU A 440 6.15 8.96 -23.65
CA GLU A 440 5.94 10.31 -24.15
C GLU A 440 6.03 11.30 -22.97
N ARG A 441 6.74 12.42 -23.15
CA ARG A 441 6.75 13.53 -22.21
C ARG A 441 6.35 14.79 -22.96
N GLN A 442 5.55 15.66 -22.34
CA GLN A 442 5.21 16.96 -22.94
C GLN A 442 5.50 18.07 -21.92
N GLY A 443 6.79 18.19 -21.55
CA GLY A 443 7.25 19.13 -20.53
C GLY A 443 8.46 19.95 -20.95
N GLY A 444 8.53 21.20 -20.49
CA GLY A 444 9.73 22.03 -20.60
C GLY A 444 10.84 21.48 -19.70
N VAL A 445 11.97 21.20 -20.31
CA VAL A 445 13.21 20.69 -19.72
C VAL A 445 14.18 21.88 -19.57
N LEU A 446 14.59 22.13 -18.33
CA LEU A 446 15.63 23.11 -17.99
C LEU A 446 17.02 22.43 -18.02
N ALA A 447 18.08 23.24 -18.08
CA ALA A 447 19.43 22.75 -17.85
C ALA A 447 19.49 22.01 -16.50
N GLY A 448 20.01 20.79 -16.49
CA GLY A 448 19.93 19.89 -15.35
C GLY A 448 20.21 18.43 -15.70
N ASN A 449 20.11 17.58 -14.68
CA ASN A 449 20.35 16.14 -14.78
C ASN A 449 19.02 15.39 -14.90
N TYR A 450 18.97 14.44 -15.81
CA TYR A 450 17.85 13.55 -16.06
C TYR A 450 18.32 12.12 -15.84
N SER A 451 17.78 11.47 -14.82
CA SER A 451 18.07 10.07 -14.52
C SER A 451 17.49 9.18 -15.62
N LEU A 452 18.31 8.24 -16.07
CA LEU A 452 17.94 7.13 -16.93
C LEU A 452 18.22 5.83 -16.15
N GLU A 453 17.80 4.70 -16.69
CA GLU A 453 18.01 3.40 -16.05
C GLU A 453 19.42 2.86 -16.32
N ASP A 454 19.79 1.73 -15.70
CA ASP A 454 21.11 1.07 -15.83
C ASP A 454 22.33 1.96 -15.46
N GLY A 455 22.10 2.95 -14.60
CA GLY A 455 23.12 3.87 -14.12
C GLY A 455 23.48 4.97 -15.11
N TYR A 456 22.66 5.18 -16.14
CA TYR A 456 22.80 6.28 -17.08
C TYR A 456 22.23 7.59 -16.52
N GLU A 457 22.89 8.72 -16.79
CA GLU A 457 22.44 10.06 -16.45
C GLU A 457 22.67 10.98 -17.65
N MET A 458 21.61 11.62 -18.13
CA MET A 458 21.69 12.65 -19.17
C MET A 458 21.82 14.03 -18.52
N ARG A 459 22.84 14.79 -18.90
CA ARG A 459 23.04 16.17 -18.44
C ARG A 459 22.90 17.13 -19.59
N ILE A 460 21.98 18.07 -19.46
CA ILE A 460 21.85 19.19 -20.39
C ILE A 460 22.68 20.34 -19.84
N MET A 461 23.81 20.59 -20.50
CA MET A 461 24.84 21.51 -20.04
C MET A 461 24.52 22.95 -20.41
N ASP A 462 24.02 23.16 -21.63
CA ASP A 462 23.65 24.48 -22.15
C ASP A 462 22.50 24.35 -23.15
N VAL A 463 21.67 25.39 -23.21
CA VAL A 463 20.55 25.52 -24.13
C VAL A 463 20.74 26.81 -24.91
N GLY A 464 21.20 26.69 -26.15
CA GLY A 464 21.39 27.78 -27.09
C GLY A 464 20.11 28.12 -27.88
N ASN A 465 20.26 28.95 -28.91
CA ASN A 465 19.19 29.22 -29.85
C ASN A 465 19.11 28.04 -30.84
N ASP A 466 17.98 27.31 -30.85
CA ASP A 466 17.71 26.14 -31.71
C ASP A 466 18.64 24.92 -31.49
N SER A 467 19.44 24.92 -30.42
CA SER A 467 20.33 23.80 -30.10
C SER A 467 20.59 23.68 -28.61
N LEU A 468 20.89 22.47 -28.14
CA LEU A 468 21.34 22.20 -26.79
C LEU A 468 22.59 21.32 -26.81
N PHE A 469 23.47 21.52 -25.84
CA PHE A 469 24.63 20.67 -25.62
C PHE A 469 24.35 19.74 -24.46
N LEU A 470 24.47 18.43 -24.72
CA LEU A 470 24.22 17.39 -23.74
C LEU A 470 25.43 16.48 -23.53
N GLN A 471 25.46 15.83 -22.37
CA GLN A 471 26.44 14.83 -21.96
C GLN A 471 25.71 13.63 -21.38
N LEU A 472 25.98 12.45 -21.92
CA LEU A 472 25.53 11.20 -21.34
C LEU A 472 26.63 10.62 -20.44
N ARG A 473 26.27 10.27 -19.22
CA ARG A 473 27.16 9.62 -18.26
C ARG A 473 26.64 8.25 -17.89
N LYS A 474 27.54 7.29 -17.67
CA LYS A 474 27.25 6.00 -17.04
C LYS A 474 28.04 5.92 -15.74
N GLU A 475 27.34 5.74 -14.62
CA GLU A 475 27.95 5.65 -13.28
C GLU A 475 28.91 6.82 -13.00
N GLY A 476 28.49 8.04 -13.38
CA GLY A 476 29.25 9.27 -13.23
C GLY A 476 30.33 9.53 -14.30
N THR A 477 30.68 8.53 -15.12
CA THR A 477 31.68 8.64 -16.18
C THR A 477 31.07 9.11 -17.50
N LEU A 478 31.66 10.10 -18.17
CA LEU A 478 31.20 10.57 -19.48
C LEU A 478 31.39 9.49 -20.55
N VAL A 479 30.29 9.08 -21.19
CA VAL A 479 30.30 8.07 -22.26
C VAL A 479 29.95 8.63 -23.63
N ASP A 480 29.23 9.75 -23.69
CA ASP A 480 28.95 10.46 -24.93
C ASP A 480 28.65 11.95 -24.68
N SER A 481 28.82 12.77 -25.71
CA SER A 481 28.45 14.19 -25.69
C SER A 481 28.06 14.65 -27.08
N SER A 482 26.99 15.43 -27.19
CA SER A 482 26.45 15.83 -28.49
C SER A 482 25.76 17.18 -28.45
N VAL A 483 25.72 17.85 -29.60
CA VAL A 483 24.89 19.04 -29.84
C VAL A 483 23.67 18.61 -30.62
N VAL A 484 22.50 18.81 -30.03
CA VAL A 484 21.21 18.38 -30.57
C VAL A 484 20.40 19.61 -30.98
N LYS A 485 19.71 19.54 -32.13
CA LYS A 485 18.88 20.65 -32.65
C LYS A 485 17.41 20.43 -32.33
N SER A 486 16.60 21.47 -32.46
CA SER A 486 15.15 21.33 -32.32
C SER A 486 14.58 20.31 -33.30
N ASN A 487 13.55 19.59 -32.86
CA ASN A 487 12.86 18.53 -33.59
C ASN A 487 13.79 17.41 -34.08
N THR A 488 14.81 17.06 -33.28
CA THR A 488 15.72 15.94 -33.58
C THR A 488 15.84 14.97 -32.42
N THR A 489 16.12 13.71 -32.76
CA THR A 489 16.33 12.64 -31.78
C THR A 489 17.81 12.46 -31.52
N TYR A 490 18.22 12.60 -30.26
CA TYR A 490 19.51 12.11 -29.79
C TYR A 490 19.47 10.58 -29.71
N ILE A 491 20.48 9.91 -30.25
CA ILE A 491 20.59 8.45 -30.25
C ILE A 491 21.97 8.06 -29.73
N TYR A 492 22.02 7.38 -28.60
CA TYR A 492 23.22 6.71 -28.13
C TYR A 492 23.21 5.24 -28.54
N LYS A 493 24.35 4.77 -29.04
CA LYS A 493 24.53 3.41 -29.55
C LYS A 493 25.59 2.68 -28.77
N LYS A 494 25.42 1.37 -28.64
CA LYS A 494 26.37 0.49 -27.98
C LYS A 494 26.32 -0.91 -28.58
N ASP A 495 27.43 -1.61 -28.56
CA ASP A 495 27.48 -3.01 -28.93
C ASP A 495 26.78 -3.87 -27.85
N LEU A 496 25.82 -4.69 -28.28
CA LEU A 496 25.07 -5.63 -27.46
C LEU A 496 25.27 -7.05 -27.99
N ASP A 497 26.03 -7.86 -27.25
CA ASP A 497 26.40 -9.24 -27.59
C ASP A 497 26.77 -9.45 -29.07
N ARG A 498 25.87 -10.02 -29.89
CA ARG A 498 26.10 -10.31 -31.32
C ARG A 498 25.81 -9.12 -32.25
N ILE A 499 25.29 -8.00 -31.75
CA ILE A 499 24.90 -6.82 -32.54
C ILE A 499 25.77 -5.60 -32.19
N ASN A 500 26.42 -5.03 -33.20
CA ASN A 500 27.19 -3.80 -33.06
C ASN A 500 26.30 -2.57 -33.26
N ASP A 501 26.69 -1.43 -32.66
CA ASP A 501 26.06 -0.12 -32.86
C ASP A 501 24.53 -0.11 -32.60
N MET A 502 24.04 -0.95 -31.67
CA MET A 502 22.63 -1.00 -31.31
C MET A 502 22.20 0.33 -30.66
N PRO A 503 21.18 1.03 -31.16
CA PRO A 503 20.57 2.15 -30.45
C PRO A 503 20.02 1.67 -29.09
N ILE A 504 20.54 2.21 -27.97
CA ILE A 504 20.07 1.81 -26.64
C ILE A 504 19.35 2.93 -25.89
N ILE A 505 19.62 4.19 -26.25
CA ILE A 505 18.93 5.35 -25.67
C ILE A 505 18.53 6.28 -26.83
N MET A 506 17.26 6.65 -26.88
CA MET A 506 16.70 7.64 -27.79
C MET A 506 15.97 8.73 -26.99
N MET A 507 16.26 9.99 -27.29
CA MET A 507 15.60 11.14 -26.66
C MET A 507 15.23 12.15 -27.73
N HIS A 508 13.92 12.39 -27.93
CA HIS A 508 13.46 13.36 -28.90
C HIS A 508 13.30 14.74 -28.28
N PHE A 509 14.00 15.72 -28.84
CA PHE A 509 13.87 17.11 -28.42
C PHE A 509 13.04 17.86 -29.45
N GLY A 510 11.89 18.38 -29.02
CA GLY A 510 11.01 19.21 -29.81
C GLY A 510 11.57 20.63 -29.94
N ASN A 511 10.82 21.64 -29.50
CA ASN A 511 11.27 23.03 -29.59
C ASN A 511 12.36 23.36 -28.56
N ILE A 512 13.47 23.94 -29.02
CA ILE A 512 14.53 24.50 -28.18
C ILE A 512 14.48 26.02 -28.27
N PHE A 513 14.36 26.69 -27.12
CA PHE A 513 14.17 28.14 -27.05
C PHE A 513 15.18 28.79 -26.10
N ASN A 514 15.85 29.83 -26.59
CA ASN A 514 16.66 30.73 -25.77
C ASN A 514 16.45 32.18 -26.26
N ASN A 515 15.94 33.05 -25.38
CA ASN A 515 15.77 34.49 -25.65
C ASN A 515 16.62 35.40 -24.75
N GLY A 516 17.63 34.86 -24.08
CA GLY A 516 18.50 35.56 -23.14
C GLY A 516 17.91 35.78 -21.74
N THR A 517 16.58 35.66 -21.56
CA THR A 517 15.93 35.69 -20.23
C THR A 517 15.52 34.30 -19.75
N TYR A 518 15.06 33.46 -20.68
CA TYR A 518 14.65 32.08 -20.43
C TYR A 518 15.30 31.16 -21.48
N SER A 519 15.82 30.03 -21.03
CA SER A 519 16.38 28.97 -21.87
C SER A 519 15.77 27.63 -21.47
N PHE A 520 15.03 26.99 -22.38
CA PHE A 520 14.46 25.66 -22.15
C PHE A 520 14.39 24.86 -23.45
N ALA A 521 14.41 23.54 -23.33
CA ALA A 521 14.12 22.62 -24.41
C ALA A 521 12.82 21.86 -24.09
N VAL A 522 12.09 21.37 -25.08
CA VAL A 522 10.99 20.43 -24.86
C VAL A 522 11.50 19.02 -25.14
N LEU A 523 11.31 18.10 -24.19
CA LEU A 523 11.62 16.68 -24.36
C LEU A 523 10.32 15.95 -24.62
N ASP A 524 10.14 15.47 -25.85
CA ASP A 524 8.87 14.89 -26.31
C ASP A 524 8.77 13.39 -26.02
N GLY A 525 9.92 12.70 -25.95
CA GLY A 525 9.93 11.26 -25.74
C GLY A 525 11.28 10.72 -25.30
N ILE A 526 11.25 9.67 -24.48
CA ILE A 526 12.43 8.89 -24.07
C ILE A 526 12.14 7.42 -24.35
N PHE A 527 13.07 6.76 -25.02
CA PHE A 527 13.11 5.31 -25.15
C PHE A 527 14.47 4.79 -24.70
N GLN A 528 14.49 3.72 -23.93
CA GLN A 528 15.70 3.07 -23.46
C GLN A 528 15.51 1.55 -23.41
N ILE A 529 16.49 0.82 -23.93
CA ILE A 529 16.67 -0.62 -23.66
C ILE A 529 17.87 -0.83 -22.75
N SER A 530 17.85 -1.96 -22.03
CA SER A 530 18.94 -2.33 -21.14
C SER A 530 20.20 -2.69 -21.91
N ASP A 531 21.34 -2.26 -21.37
CA ASP A 531 22.66 -2.71 -21.84
C ASP A 531 23.32 -3.74 -20.90
N ARG A 532 22.57 -4.18 -19.89
CA ARG A 532 22.94 -5.21 -18.91
C ARG A 532 22.15 -6.49 -19.11
N TYR A 533 20.87 -6.36 -19.45
CA TYR A 533 19.93 -7.46 -19.62
C TYR A 533 19.70 -7.77 -21.10
N VAL A 534 20.68 -8.44 -21.69
CA VAL A 534 20.55 -9.11 -22.99
C VAL A 534 20.55 -10.62 -22.72
N PHE A 535 19.53 -11.29 -23.22
CA PHE A 535 19.24 -12.68 -22.87
C PHE A 535 19.39 -13.59 -24.09
N PRO A 536 20.37 -14.53 -24.08
CA PRO A 536 20.55 -15.46 -25.17
C PRO A 536 19.43 -16.52 -25.19
N ILE A 537 18.95 -16.84 -26.38
CA ILE A 537 17.84 -17.78 -26.64
C ILE A 537 18.25 -18.85 -27.66
N ASP A 538 19.52 -19.29 -27.61
CA ASP A 538 20.05 -20.30 -28.52
C ASP A 538 19.19 -21.59 -28.48
N PRO A 539 18.91 -22.24 -29.63
CA PRO A 539 18.28 -23.56 -29.64
C PRO A 539 19.09 -24.58 -28.82
N GLY A 540 18.40 -25.37 -28.01
CA GLY A 540 18.98 -26.25 -26.98
C GLY A 540 18.98 -25.63 -25.57
N THR A 541 18.62 -24.35 -25.42
CA THR A 541 18.53 -23.71 -24.11
C THR A 541 17.28 -24.16 -23.36
N GLY A 542 17.45 -24.63 -22.13
CA GLY A 542 16.37 -25.14 -21.27
C GLY A 542 15.77 -24.09 -20.31
N PHE A 543 14.46 -24.19 -20.07
CA PHE A 543 13.65 -23.35 -19.18
C PHE A 543 12.67 -24.21 -18.38
N GLY A 544 13.02 -24.57 -17.15
CA GLY A 544 12.26 -25.57 -16.40
C GLY A 544 12.27 -26.91 -17.14
N GLU A 545 11.08 -27.42 -17.46
CA GLU A 545 10.87 -28.67 -18.20
C GLU A 545 10.77 -28.45 -19.72
N MET A 546 11.15 -27.27 -20.21
CA MET A 546 11.08 -26.86 -21.62
C MET A 546 12.46 -26.67 -22.23
N GLU A 547 12.58 -26.87 -23.53
CA GLU A 547 13.79 -26.58 -24.31
C GLU A 547 13.44 -25.80 -25.59
N ILE A 548 14.20 -24.75 -25.91
CA ILE A 548 14.08 -24.03 -27.19
C ILE A 548 14.51 -24.96 -28.32
N VAL A 549 13.61 -25.23 -29.25
CA VAL A 549 13.90 -26.06 -30.43
C VAL A 549 13.96 -25.26 -31.73
N SER A 550 13.42 -24.03 -31.73
CA SER A 550 13.44 -23.17 -32.92
C SER A 550 13.30 -21.71 -32.55
N VAL A 551 14.18 -20.88 -33.14
CA VAL A 551 14.05 -19.43 -33.21
C VAL A 551 13.92 -19.04 -34.68
N GLN A 552 12.87 -18.30 -35.03
CA GLN A 552 12.55 -17.85 -36.38
C GLN A 552 12.23 -16.35 -36.34
N PRO A 553 12.30 -15.62 -37.47
CA PRO A 553 12.03 -14.19 -37.50
C PRO A 553 10.66 -13.77 -36.96
N ASP A 554 9.66 -14.65 -37.03
CA ASP A 554 8.29 -14.41 -36.57
C ASP A 554 7.94 -15.09 -35.24
N LYS A 555 8.74 -16.04 -34.75
CA LYS A 555 8.37 -16.85 -33.58
C LYS A 555 9.52 -17.60 -32.92
N MET A 556 9.29 -18.01 -31.69
CA MET A 556 10.13 -18.96 -30.95
C MET A 556 9.27 -20.12 -30.44
N ILE A 557 9.82 -21.34 -30.48
CA ILE A 557 9.15 -22.58 -30.09
C ILE A 557 9.98 -23.33 -29.05
N LEU A 558 9.32 -23.68 -27.94
CA LEU A 558 9.83 -24.53 -26.88
C LEU A 558 8.97 -25.79 -26.75
N VAL A 559 9.59 -26.91 -26.39
CA VAL A 559 8.90 -28.19 -26.17
C VAL A 559 9.47 -28.90 -24.94
N ASN A 560 8.78 -29.91 -24.41
CA ASN A 560 9.34 -30.76 -23.36
C ASN A 560 10.19 -31.90 -23.96
N PRO A 561 11.50 -31.97 -23.67
CA PRO A 561 12.34 -33.06 -24.16
C PRO A 561 12.05 -34.39 -23.44
N ASP A 562 11.60 -34.32 -22.18
CA ASP A 562 11.33 -35.46 -21.32
C ASP A 562 9.84 -35.59 -20.96
N GLY A 563 9.45 -36.76 -20.44
CA GLY A 563 8.07 -37.03 -20.03
C GLY A 563 7.77 -36.49 -18.64
N ILE A 564 6.57 -35.94 -18.44
CA ILE A 564 6.16 -35.28 -17.20
C ILE A 564 4.96 -36.00 -16.59
N ASN A 565 5.05 -36.36 -15.30
CA ASN A 565 4.01 -37.09 -14.59
C ASN A 565 3.07 -36.14 -13.84
N LEU A 566 1.77 -36.23 -14.13
CA LEU A 566 0.68 -35.51 -13.48
C LEU A 566 0.06 -36.40 -12.38
N ASN A 567 0.83 -36.58 -11.30
CA ASN A 567 0.41 -37.38 -10.15
C ASN A 567 -0.82 -36.75 -9.47
N LYS A 568 -1.62 -37.57 -8.79
CA LYS A 568 -2.72 -37.06 -7.96
C LYS A 568 -2.18 -36.15 -6.87
N ASP A 569 -2.97 -35.15 -6.48
CA ASP A 569 -2.62 -34.13 -5.50
C ASP A 569 -1.19 -33.59 -5.67
N SER A 570 -0.87 -33.13 -6.88
CA SER A 570 0.46 -32.60 -7.16
C SER A 570 0.40 -31.20 -7.73
N ASN A 571 1.51 -30.49 -7.57
CA ASN A 571 1.79 -29.25 -8.26
C ASN A 571 3.09 -29.45 -9.04
N VAL A 572 3.01 -29.38 -10.37
CA VAL A 572 4.13 -29.69 -11.27
C VAL A 572 4.63 -28.40 -11.92
N ASN A 573 5.81 -27.94 -11.52
CA ASN A 573 6.46 -26.80 -12.15
C ASN A 573 7.00 -27.21 -13.53
N ILE A 574 6.60 -26.51 -14.59
CA ILE A 574 7.10 -26.75 -15.96
C ILE A 574 7.99 -25.61 -16.46
N GLY A 575 8.01 -24.48 -15.75
CA GLY A 575 8.81 -23.30 -16.07
C GLY A 575 8.59 -22.17 -15.08
N PRO A 576 9.34 -21.06 -15.22
CA PRO A 576 9.15 -19.87 -14.38
C PRO A 576 7.72 -19.34 -14.46
N GLY A 577 7.05 -19.21 -13.31
CA GLY A 577 5.66 -18.75 -13.23
C GLY A 577 4.64 -19.67 -13.93
N MET A 578 4.98 -20.94 -14.15
CA MET A 578 4.16 -21.91 -14.86
C MET A 578 4.09 -23.23 -14.08
N ASP A 579 3.05 -23.36 -13.27
CA ASP A 579 2.79 -24.52 -12.43
C ASP A 579 1.48 -25.22 -12.83
N ILE A 580 1.48 -26.54 -12.83
CA ILE A 580 0.29 -27.35 -13.14
C ILE A 580 -0.24 -27.95 -11.84
N ARG A 581 -1.39 -27.47 -11.37
CA ARG A 581 -2.12 -28.11 -10.26
C ARG A 581 -2.91 -29.30 -10.80
N VAL A 582 -2.78 -30.46 -10.16
CA VAL A 582 -3.44 -31.71 -10.56
C VAL A 582 -4.37 -32.20 -9.45
N ALA A 583 -5.60 -32.54 -9.84
CA ALA A 583 -6.63 -33.04 -8.93
C ALA A 583 -6.22 -34.31 -8.19
N ASP A 584 -6.58 -34.42 -6.90
CA ASP A 584 -6.68 -35.69 -6.18
C ASP A 584 -7.94 -36.44 -6.58
N ASN A 585 -7.91 -37.01 -7.79
CA ASN A 585 -9.01 -37.79 -8.32
C ASN A 585 -8.47 -38.87 -9.25
N ASP A 586 -9.19 -39.96 -9.47
CA ASP A 586 -8.83 -40.95 -10.51
C ASP A 586 -8.90 -40.34 -11.93
N THR A 587 -9.88 -39.47 -12.16
CA THR A 587 -10.02 -38.73 -13.42
C THR A 587 -9.01 -37.60 -13.45
N LEU A 588 -8.14 -37.58 -14.46
CA LEU A 588 -7.16 -36.51 -14.64
C LEU A 588 -7.87 -35.18 -14.95
N ARG A 589 -7.72 -34.22 -14.03
CA ARG A 589 -8.09 -32.82 -14.19
C ARG A 589 -6.93 -31.96 -13.70
N TYR A 590 -6.67 -30.87 -14.40
CA TYR A 590 -5.58 -29.97 -14.07
C TYR A 590 -5.82 -28.57 -14.63
N TYR A 591 -5.12 -27.59 -14.07
CA TYR A 591 -5.00 -26.26 -14.65
C TYR A 591 -3.56 -25.75 -14.54
N LEU A 592 -3.19 -24.85 -15.46
CA LEU A 592 -1.99 -24.03 -15.34
C LEU A 592 -2.27 -22.84 -14.43
N HIS A 593 -1.36 -22.52 -13.52
CA HIS A 593 -1.44 -21.34 -12.67
C HIS A 593 -0.07 -20.70 -12.45
N THR A 594 -0.13 -19.47 -11.97
CA THR A 594 1.00 -18.71 -11.42
C THR A 594 0.57 -18.16 -10.07
N SER A 595 1.53 -17.75 -9.24
CA SER A 595 1.24 -17.18 -7.92
C SER A 595 1.50 -15.67 -7.92
N THR A 596 0.63 -14.92 -7.24
CA THR A 596 0.80 -13.48 -7.04
C THR A 596 0.71 -13.14 -5.56
N TYR A 597 1.70 -12.42 -5.04
CA TYR A 597 1.70 -11.96 -3.65
C TYR A 597 0.99 -10.60 -3.55
N VAL A 598 -0.19 -10.58 -2.94
CA VAL A 598 -1.01 -9.38 -2.76
C VAL A 598 -0.73 -8.75 -1.40
N VAL A 599 -0.34 -7.48 -1.41
CA VAL A 599 -0.21 -6.62 -0.23
C VAL A 599 -1.13 -5.43 -0.46
N PRO A 600 -2.30 -5.36 0.19
CA PRO A 600 -3.27 -4.30 -0.08
C PRO A 600 -2.74 -2.93 0.36
N SER A 601 -3.23 -1.86 -0.27
CA SER A 601 -2.94 -0.50 0.21
C SER A 601 -3.38 -0.35 1.69
N PRO A 602 -2.58 0.34 2.54
CA PRO A 602 -2.95 0.57 3.92
C PRO A 602 -4.33 1.24 4.06
N GLN A 603 -5.12 0.83 5.05
CA GLN A 603 -6.41 1.48 5.34
C GLN A 603 -6.27 2.54 6.45
N PRO A 604 -7.16 3.56 6.48
CA PRO A 604 -7.20 4.51 7.59
C PRO A 604 -7.32 3.78 8.94
N PRO A 605 -6.42 4.05 9.90
CA PRO A 605 -6.38 3.33 11.15
C PRO A 605 -7.52 3.75 12.07
N GLN A 606 -7.96 2.83 12.92
CA GLN A 606 -8.85 3.15 14.02
C GLN A 606 -8.02 3.72 15.17
N VAL A 607 -8.36 4.92 15.62
CA VAL A 607 -7.63 5.62 16.69
C VAL A 607 -8.42 5.56 17.98
N ASN A 608 -7.72 5.23 19.07
CA ASN A 608 -8.23 5.31 20.43
C ASN A 608 -7.31 6.23 21.26
N ALA A 609 -7.86 7.37 21.64
CA ALA A 609 -7.21 8.45 22.39
C ALA A 609 -8.25 9.23 23.22
N GLN A 610 -7.82 9.92 24.28
CA GLN A 610 -8.68 10.79 25.07
C GLN A 610 -9.01 12.09 24.32
N GLU A 611 -10.25 12.57 24.50
CA GLU A 611 -10.68 13.87 23.94
C GLU A 611 -9.99 15.07 24.62
N ASN A 612 -9.59 14.93 25.90
CA ASN A 612 -9.01 16.00 26.70
C ASN A 612 -7.79 15.50 27.47
N VAL A 613 -6.63 16.10 27.20
CA VAL A 613 -5.35 15.74 27.81
C VAL A 613 -4.82 16.93 28.61
N PRO A 614 -4.64 16.84 29.94
CA PRO A 614 -4.05 17.94 30.69
C PRO A 614 -2.60 18.21 30.28
N SER A 615 -2.20 19.48 30.24
CA SER A 615 -0.83 19.89 29.95
C SER A 615 0.16 19.23 30.92
N SER A 616 1.27 18.71 30.40
CA SER A 616 2.26 17.91 31.15
C SER A 616 1.75 16.57 31.72
N ALA A 617 0.53 16.15 31.38
CA ALA A 617 0.01 14.83 31.74
C ALA A 617 0.32 13.78 30.66
N SER A 618 0.37 12.53 31.09
CA SER A 618 0.56 11.39 30.20
C SER A 618 -0.72 11.05 29.44
N GLU A 619 -0.65 11.01 28.12
CA GLU A 619 -1.67 10.41 27.26
C GLU A 619 -1.12 9.17 26.55
N ASN A 620 -1.91 8.09 26.55
CA ASN A 620 -1.61 6.87 25.83
C ASN A 620 -2.46 6.81 24.56
N PHE A 621 -1.80 6.87 23.41
CA PHE A 621 -2.44 6.64 22.12
C PHE A 621 -2.36 5.17 21.77
N SER A 622 -3.44 4.66 21.19
CA SER A 622 -3.45 3.34 20.55
C SER A 622 -4.12 3.43 19.19
N ILE A 623 -3.53 2.78 18.19
CA ILE A 623 -4.09 2.71 16.85
C ILE A 623 -4.12 1.26 16.38
N LEU A 624 -5.23 0.87 15.76
CA LEU A 624 -5.36 -0.38 15.04
C LEU A 624 -5.23 -0.08 13.54
N VAL A 625 -4.20 -0.65 12.94
CA VAL A 625 -3.82 -0.46 11.55
C VAL A 625 -4.14 -1.74 10.78
N ASN A 626 -4.90 -1.61 9.69
CA ASN A 626 -5.04 -2.67 8.70
C ASN A 626 -4.10 -2.38 7.51
N ALA A 627 -2.90 -2.97 7.57
CA ALA A 627 -1.86 -2.92 6.57
C ALA A 627 -0.90 -4.11 6.78
N ALA A 628 -0.68 -4.92 5.74
CA ALA A 628 0.36 -5.94 5.74
C ALA A 628 1.73 -5.36 5.33
N GLU A 629 2.82 -6.08 5.58
CA GLU A 629 4.19 -5.72 5.16
C GLU A 629 4.58 -4.27 5.50
N ILE A 630 4.28 -3.85 6.74
CA ILE A 630 4.54 -2.49 7.21
C ILE A 630 6.03 -2.15 7.09
N ARG A 631 6.32 -1.08 6.34
CA ARG A 631 7.67 -0.51 6.18
C ARG A 631 7.91 0.62 7.17
N GLN A 632 6.91 1.49 7.35
CA GLN A 632 7.02 2.62 8.25
C GLN A 632 5.66 3.08 8.79
N VAL A 633 5.61 3.40 10.09
CA VAL A 633 4.49 4.10 10.72
C VAL A 633 5.03 5.33 11.44
N THR A 634 4.68 6.50 10.94
CA THR A 634 5.07 7.79 11.53
C THR A 634 3.83 8.49 12.09
N VAL A 635 3.95 9.05 13.28
CA VAL A 635 2.90 9.86 13.90
C VAL A 635 3.40 11.27 14.11
N SER A 636 2.50 12.25 13.99
CA SER A 636 2.79 13.67 14.21
C SER A 636 1.64 14.34 14.95
N ILE A 637 1.95 15.13 15.97
CA ILE A 637 0.97 15.93 16.70
C ILE A 637 1.19 17.39 16.32
N LEU A 638 0.15 18.02 15.83
CA LEU A 638 0.15 19.41 15.39
C LEU A 638 -0.64 20.27 16.37
N ASP A 639 -0.15 21.48 16.63
CA ASP A 639 -0.86 22.48 17.41
C ASP A 639 -1.95 23.20 16.60
N SER A 640 -2.66 24.12 17.24
CA SER A 640 -3.71 24.94 16.62
C SER A 640 -3.23 25.87 15.48
N GLY A 641 -1.92 26.03 15.31
CA GLY A 641 -1.28 26.76 14.22
C GLY A 641 -0.82 25.85 13.07
N ASN A 642 -1.22 24.57 13.08
CA ASN A 642 -0.77 23.53 12.15
C ASN A 642 0.74 23.26 12.19
N LYS A 643 1.41 23.67 13.27
CA LYS A 643 2.84 23.39 13.47
C LYS A 643 2.98 22.05 14.20
N SER A 644 3.82 21.18 13.65
CA SER A 644 4.14 19.90 14.29
C SER A 644 4.95 20.16 15.55
N VAL A 645 4.45 19.72 16.70
CA VAL A 645 5.12 19.84 17.99
C VAL A 645 5.78 18.53 18.42
N PHE A 646 5.27 17.42 17.90
CA PHE A 646 5.83 16.08 18.09
C PHE A 646 5.79 15.32 16.77
N THR A 647 6.83 14.55 16.49
CA THR A 647 6.84 13.53 15.45
C THR A 647 7.65 12.32 15.92
N GLY A 648 7.23 11.13 15.54
CA GLY A 648 7.93 9.90 15.92
C GLY A 648 7.66 8.77 14.95
N ASP A 649 8.70 7.98 14.68
CA ASP A 649 8.58 6.68 14.02
C ASP A 649 8.23 5.63 15.08
N ILE A 650 7.06 5.04 14.96
CA ILE A 650 6.53 4.03 15.90
C ILE A 650 6.52 2.63 15.29
N THR A 651 7.18 2.43 14.15
CA THR A 651 7.19 1.14 13.42
C THR A 651 7.59 -0.02 14.34
N GLY A 652 8.64 0.16 15.15
CA GLY A 652 9.13 -0.87 16.09
C GLY A 652 8.20 -1.16 17.28
N LEU A 653 7.10 -0.41 17.45
CA LEU A 653 6.13 -0.61 18.52
C LEU A 653 4.95 -1.50 18.12
N GLY A 654 4.88 -1.90 16.84
CA GLY A 654 3.78 -2.70 16.30
C GLY A 654 3.71 -4.09 16.94
N ARG A 655 2.49 -4.52 17.26
CA ARG A 655 2.16 -5.88 17.67
C ARG A 655 1.03 -6.40 16.82
N GLY A 656 1.26 -7.47 16.09
CA GLY A 656 0.30 -8.00 15.13
C GLY A 656 0.91 -9.10 14.27
N SER A 657 0.11 -9.61 13.35
CA SER A 657 0.52 -10.59 12.34
C SER A 657 -0.39 -10.45 11.12
N GLY A 658 0.14 -10.73 9.94
CA GLY A 658 -0.60 -10.55 8.69
C GLY A 658 -0.84 -9.07 8.40
N ASP A 659 -2.09 -8.70 8.17
CA ASP A 659 -2.52 -7.35 7.83
C ASP A 659 -3.00 -6.52 9.03
N LEU A 660 -3.17 -7.11 10.22
CA LEU A 660 -3.68 -6.39 11.40
C LEU A 660 -2.60 -6.12 12.45
N TRP A 661 -2.40 -4.84 12.76
CA TRP A 661 -1.35 -4.37 13.66
C TRP A 661 -1.86 -3.36 14.69
N LEU A 662 -1.55 -3.58 15.95
CA LEU A 662 -1.80 -2.65 17.05
C LEU A 662 -0.51 -1.89 17.36
N PHE A 663 -0.60 -0.56 17.38
CA PHE A 663 0.48 0.31 17.85
C PHE A 663 0.02 1.08 19.08
N GLY A 664 0.88 1.17 20.08
CA GLY A 664 0.64 1.97 21.27
C GLY A 664 1.85 2.82 21.60
N TRP A 665 1.65 4.12 21.82
CA TRP A 665 2.70 5.02 22.26
C TRP A 665 2.17 6.03 23.27
N ARG A 666 3.08 6.70 23.96
CA ARG A 666 2.77 7.67 25.01
C ARG A 666 3.28 9.04 24.62
N TRP A 667 2.46 10.07 24.83
CA TRP A 667 2.85 11.46 24.73
C TRP A 667 2.53 12.19 26.03
N ASN A 668 3.53 12.82 26.65
CA ASN A 668 3.37 13.47 27.95
C ASN A 668 2.77 14.89 27.86
N ALA A 669 2.05 15.21 26.78
CA ALA A 669 1.53 16.55 26.51
C ALA A 669 2.58 17.65 26.74
N MET A 670 3.78 17.41 26.21
CA MET A 670 4.94 18.31 26.29
C MET A 670 5.37 18.73 24.90
N THR A 671 5.81 19.99 24.80
CA THR A 671 6.50 20.56 23.63
C THR A 671 7.93 20.94 24.01
N MET A 672 8.81 21.12 23.02
CA MET A 672 10.20 21.47 23.27
C MET A 672 10.44 22.94 22.93
N ILE A 673 11.24 23.62 23.76
CA ILE A 673 11.73 24.98 23.53
C ILE A 673 13.24 25.04 23.70
N LEU A 674 13.94 26.01 23.12
CA LEU A 674 15.39 26.17 23.29
C LEU A 674 15.74 26.99 24.54
N SER A 675 16.87 26.65 25.17
CA SER A 675 17.33 27.21 26.44
C SER A 675 17.74 28.69 26.36
N ASP A 676 18.16 29.16 25.19
CA ASP A 676 18.70 30.50 24.98
C ASP A 676 17.62 31.57 24.83
N ASP A 677 16.53 31.26 24.13
CA ASP A 677 15.50 32.24 23.78
C ASP A 677 14.05 31.74 23.95
N SER A 678 13.86 30.51 24.44
CA SER A 678 12.55 29.86 24.58
C SER A 678 11.79 29.68 23.26
N SER A 679 12.47 29.74 22.12
CA SER A 679 11.85 29.47 20.82
C SER A 679 11.46 27.99 20.69
N PRO A 680 10.32 27.68 20.05
CA PRO A 680 9.84 26.30 19.92
C PRO A 680 10.71 25.48 18.96
N VAL A 681 10.99 24.24 19.34
CA VAL A 681 11.68 23.23 18.50
C VAL A 681 10.84 21.95 18.43
N LEU A 682 10.90 21.26 17.28
CA LEU A 682 10.17 20.01 17.08
C LEU A 682 10.69 18.92 18.02
N ASN A 683 9.80 18.25 18.76
CA ASN A 683 10.14 17.01 19.44
C ASN A 683 10.10 15.84 18.44
N ALA A 684 11.26 15.42 17.94
CA ALA A 684 11.36 14.34 16.95
C ALA A 684 11.57 12.93 17.58
N SER A 685 11.29 12.76 18.88
CA SER A 685 11.35 11.46 19.57
C SER A 685 12.67 10.70 19.36
N GLY A 686 13.81 11.40 19.43
CA GLY A 686 15.15 10.83 19.21
C GLY A 686 15.62 10.81 17.74
N SER A 687 14.75 11.15 16.80
CA SER A 687 15.13 11.41 15.40
C SER A 687 15.76 12.80 15.24
N ALA A 688 16.38 13.04 14.08
CA ALA A 688 17.03 14.32 13.81
C ALA A 688 16.02 15.40 13.41
N VAL A 689 16.12 16.58 14.01
CA VAL A 689 15.34 17.77 13.66
C VAL A 689 15.98 18.45 12.44
N PRO A 690 15.26 18.62 11.32
CA PRO A 690 15.77 19.30 10.13
C PRO A 690 16.19 20.75 10.45
N SER A 691 17.38 21.14 10.02
CA SER A 691 17.98 22.44 10.33
C SER A 691 18.93 22.92 9.22
N LEU A 692 19.27 24.20 9.23
CA LEU A 692 20.40 24.76 8.50
C LEU A 692 21.57 25.03 9.44
N LEU A 693 22.76 24.57 9.05
CA LEU A 693 24.02 24.86 9.73
C LEU A 693 24.85 25.84 8.92
N TYR A 694 25.31 26.89 9.59
CA TYR A 694 26.33 27.80 9.10
C TYR A 694 27.58 27.61 9.96
N LEU A 695 28.70 27.18 9.36
CA LEU A 695 29.94 26.97 10.13
C LEU A 695 30.51 28.28 10.70
N ASN A 696 30.27 29.39 10.00
CA ASN A 696 30.49 30.75 10.46
C ASN A 696 29.54 31.72 9.72
N LYS A 697 29.50 32.99 10.12
CA LYS A 697 28.62 34.03 9.55
C LYS A 697 28.77 34.27 8.05
N THR A 698 29.88 33.84 7.44
CA THR A 698 30.18 34.03 6.01
C THR A 698 30.01 32.74 5.19
N SER A 699 29.78 31.60 5.84
CA SER A 699 29.65 30.30 5.17
C SER A 699 28.27 30.15 4.51
N ALA A 700 28.21 29.45 3.38
CA ALA A 700 26.93 29.03 2.81
C ALA A 700 26.21 28.04 3.76
N PRO A 701 24.88 28.11 3.88
CA PRO A 701 24.12 27.18 4.72
C PRO A 701 24.21 25.75 4.21
N ARG A 702 24.18 24.79 5.13
CA ARG A 702 24.09 23.35 4.85
C ARG A 702 22.87 22.78 5.53
N GLN A 703 22.07 22.00 4.81
CA GLN A 703 20.95 21.28 5.40
C GLN A 703 21.49 20.09 6.21
N VAL A 704 21.14 20.04 7.50
CA VAL A 704 21.58 19.02 8.45
C VAL A 704 20.41 18.54 9.29
N GLY A 705 20.56 17.38 9.92
CA GLY A 705 19.73 16.94 11.03
C GLY A 705 20.43 17.17 12.37
N VAL A 706 19.69 17.70 13.34
CA VAL A 706 20.16 17.92 14.72
C VAL A 706 19.46 16.93 15.65
N LYS A 707 20.21 16.07 16.34
CA LYS A 707 19.67 15.15 17.34
C LYS A 707 19.83 15.72 18.74
N PHE A 708 18.82 15.48 19.57
CA PHE A 708 18.85 15.80 20.99
C PHE A 708 18.82 14.50 21.80
N ASP A 709 19.59 14.44 22.89
CA ASP A 709 19.57 13.31 23.82
C ASP A 709 18.35 13.38 24.77
N SER A 710 18.25 12.42 25.70
CA SER A 710 17.16 12.38 26.68
C SER A 710 17.15 13.54 27.68
N GLU A 711 18.26 14.24 27.84
CA GLU A 711 18.38 15.47 28.65
C GLU A 711 18.07 16.72 27.82
N GLY A 712 17.85 16.57 26.51
CA GLY A 712 17.59 17.65 25.57
C GLY A 712 18.86 18.32 25.04
N ARG A 713 20.06 17.82 25.32
CA ARG A 713 21.30 18.40 24.77
C ARG A 713 21.53 17.96 23.34
N ILE A 714 22.18 18.80 22.55
CA ILE A 714 22.57 18.43 21.19
C ILE A 714 23.55 17.24 21.28
N SER A 715 23.15 16.11 20.73
CA SER A 715 23.92 14.87 20.73
C SER A 715 24.67 14.66 19.41
N ALA A 716 24.11 15.14 18.28
CA ALA A 716 24.75 15.07 16.98
C ALA A 716 24.22 16.13 15.99
N ILE A 717 25.08 16.56 15.06
CA ILE A 717 24.72 17.39 13.90
C ILE A 717 25.35 16.76 12.66
N ALA A 718 24.54 16.29 11.71
CA ALA A 718 25.03 15.56 10.54
C ALA A 718 24.12 15.71 9.31
N ASP A 719 24.67 15.47 8.12
CA ASP A 719 23.94 15.20 6.88
C ASP A 719 24.27 13.78 6.37
N SER A 720 23.78 13.41 5.17
CA SER A 720 24.00 12.08 4.59
C SER A 720 25.47 11.77 4.25
N LEU A 721 26.33 12.78 4.16
CA LEU A 721 27.71 12.66 3.72
C LEU A 721 28.73 13.02 4.82
N SER A 722 28.31 13.69 5.89
CA SER A 722 29.21 14.30 6.85
C SER A 722 28.62 14.50 8.24
N ILE A 723 29.42 14.19 9.26
CA ILE A 723 29.19 14.57 10.64
C ILE A 723 29.89 15.93 10.88
N TYR A 724 29.19 16.86 11.53
CA TYR A 724 29.70 18.18 11.91
C TYR A 724 29.89 18.30 13.42
N TYR A 725 29.13 17.54 14.19
CA TYR A 725 29.29 17.41 15.63
C TYR A 725 28.73 16.06 16.09
N VAL A 726 29.37 15.46 17.09
CA VAL A 726 28.92 14.24 17.77
C VAL A 726 29.35 14.26 19.24
N SER A 727 28.43 13.94 20.13
CA SER A 727 28.65 13.83 21.57
C SER A 727 29.47 12.59 21.91
N ARG A 728 29.97 12.52 23.16
CA ARG A 728 30.75 11.38 23.64
C ARG A 728 29.98 10.07 23.56
N ASP A 729 28.70 10.08 23.90
CA ASP A 729 27.89 8.85 23.94
C ASP A 729 27.45 8.39 22.55
N ASP A 730 27.05 9.32 21.66
CA ASP A 730 26.76 8.97 20.27
C ASP A 730 28.03 8.52 19.51
N TYR A 731 29.20 9.08 19.83
CA TYR A 731 30.47 8.65 19.23
C TYR A 731 30.81 7.20 19.57
N LYS A 732 30.55 6.75 20.81
CA LYS A 732 30.76 5.34 21.20
C LYS A 732 29.89 4.40 20.36
N GLN A 733 28.68 4.81 19.99
CA GLN A 733 27.76 4.00 19.18
C GLN A 733 28.24 3.82 17.73
N LEU A 734 29.15 4.67 17.25
CA LEU A 734 29.79 4.51 15.93
C LEU A 734 30.86 3.39 15.92
N ASN A 735 31.14 2.75 17.07
CA ASN A 735 32.19 1.76 17.27
C ASN A 735 33.57 2.19 16.70
N PRO A 736 34.10 3.36 17.11
CA PRO A 736 35.32 3.93 16.55
C PRO A 736 36.58 3.20 17.04
N ALA A 737 37.64 3.25 16.24
CA ALA A 737 38.93 2.63 16.57
C ALA A 737 39.71 3.34 17.69
N ILE A 738 39.35 4.59 18.01
CA ILE A 738 39.93 5.39 19.09
C ILE A 738 38.81 5.90 20.00
N ASP A 739 39.12 6.15 21.27
CA ASP A 739 38.15 6.72 22.21
C ASP A 739 37.92 8.22 21.95
N TYR A 740 36.90 8.78 22.60
CA TYR A 740 36.48 10.17 22.36
C TYR A 740 37.58 11.18 22.71
N ASP A 741 38.33 10.94 23.79
CA ASP A 741 39.43 11.80 24.20
C ASP A 741 40.60 11.74 23.21
N GLY A 742 40.92 10.55 22.70
CA GLY A 742 41.88 10.36 21.61
C GLY A 742 41.45 11.04 20.31
N MET A 743 40.15 11.01 19.98
CA MET A 743 39.59 11.75 18.84
C MET A 743 39.77 13.25 19.01
N LEU A 744 39.48 13.81 20.20
CA LEU A 744 39.65 15.24 20.47
C LEU A 744 41.11 15.70 20.44
N ALA A 745 42.05 14.83 20.82
CA ALA A 745 43.48 15.11 20.85
C ALA A 745 44.17 15.03 19.48
N ASN A 746 43.52 14.42 18.47
CA ASN A 746 44.07 14.28 17.12
C ASN A 746 43.33 15.19 16.12
N ASP A 747 43.97 16.29 15.72
CA ASP A 747 43.36 17.30 14.83
C ASP A 747 42.85 16.75 13.48
N THR A 748 43.50 15.73 12.92
CA THR A 748 43.07 15.13 11.65
C THR A 748 41.78 14.34 11.81
N ILE A 749 41.68 13.55 12.88
CA ILE A 749 40.50 12.71 13.15
C ILE A 749 39.37 13.57 13.70
N ARG A 750 39.68 14.52 14.59
CA ARG A 750 38.73 15.50 15.14
C ARG A 750 37.93 16.18 14.04
N LYS A 751 38.58 16.66 12.97
CA LYS A 751 37.91 17.35 11.86
C LYS A 751 36.91 16.50 11.07
N ASN A 752 36.94 15.17 11.21
CA ASN A 752 35.94 14.29 10.59
C ASN A 752 34.61 14.29 11.37
N TYR A 753 34.65 14.57 12.68
CA TYR A 753 33.51 14.43 13.58
C TYR A 753 33.08 15.75 14.24
N ILE A 754 34.01 16.70 14.39
CA ILE A 754 33.83 17.99 15.04
C ILE A 754 34.34 19.08 14.08
N LYS A 755 33.40 19.69 13.35
CA LYS A 755 33.63 20.77 12.38
C LYS A 755 33.05 22.11 12.83
N ILE A 756 32.11 22.08 13.78
CA ILE A 756 31.54 23.29 14.36
C ILE A 756 32.57 24.02 15.24
N VAL A 757 32.42 25.34 15.31
CA VAL A 757 33.25 26.23 16.11
C VAL A 757 32.34 26.94 17.12
N PRO A 758 32.42 26.61 18.43
CA PRO A 758 31.64 27.30 19.45
C PRO A 758 31.92 28.81 19.43
N GLY A 759 30.86 29.62 19.42
CA GLY A 759 30.89 31.08 19.29
C GLY A 759 30.80 31.60 17.85
N GLU A 760 31.00 30.75 16.84
CA GLU A 760 30.95 31.15 15.41
C GLU A 760 29.88 30.41 14.61
N SER A 761 29.70 29.11 14.86
CA SER A 761 28.73 28.30 14.14
C SER A 761 27.30 28.61 14.58
N ILE A 762 26.38 28.63 13.62
CA ILE A 762 24.98 29.01 13.80
C ILE A 762 24.08 27.88 13.31
N LEU A 763 23.09 27.52 14.13
CA LEU A 763 21.97 26.67 13.75
C LEU A 763 20.72 27.49 13.52
N GLN A 764 19.96 27.08 12.52
CA GLN A 764 18.62 27.60 12.25
C GLN A 764 17.68 26.41 12.08
N PHE A 765 16.81 26.19 13.04
CA PHE A 765 15.90 25.04 13.03
C PHE A 765 14.79 25.24 11.98
N MET A 766 14.26 24.13 11.47
CA MET A 766 13.09 24.14 10.59
C MET A 766 11.88 23.57 11.30
N ASP A 767 10.73 24.21 11.09
CA ASP A 767 9.43 23.74 11.53
C ASP A 767 8.78 22.87 10.46
N ILE A 768 7.86 22.00 10.85
CA ILE A 768 6.98 21.28 9.93
C ILE A 768 5.57 21.88 10.08
N VAL A 769 5.18 22.73 9.13
CA VAL A 769 3.87 23.38 9.09
C VAL A 769 3.06 22.78 7.96
N ASP A 770 1.92 22.18 8.29
CA ASP A 770 1.08 21.44 7.33
C ASP A 770 1.86 20.40 6.50
N GLY A 771 2.77 19.68 7.14
CA GLY A 771 3.61 18.66 6.49
C GLY A 771 4.71 19.21 5.58
N LYS A 772 4.90 20.53 5.52
CA LYS A 772 5.97 21.19 4.75
C LYS A 772 7.02 21.77 5.68
N LEU A 773 8.28 21.66 5.27
CA LEU A 773 9.39 22.29 5.97
C LEU A 773 9.30 23.82 5.80
N ALA A 774 9.30 24.53 6.93
CA ALA A 774 9.32 25.98 7.01
C ALA A 774 10.52 26.43 7.83
N LEU A 775 11.31 27.36 7.31
CA LEU A 775 12.50 27.84 8.01
C LEU A 775 12.10 28.76 9.17
N ASN A 776 12.62 28.52 10.37
CA ASN A 776 12.49 29.46 11.47
C ASN A 776 13.49 30.61 11.28
N ASN A 777 13.08 31.87 11.35
CA ASN A 777 13.96 33.03 11.14
C ASN A 777 14.85 33.37 12.34
N ILE A 778 15.05 32.44 13.27
CA ILE A 778 15.82 32.61 14.49
C ILE A 778 17.15 31.86 14.35
N ASN A 779 18.23 32.59 14.56
CA ASN A 779 19.59 32.07 14.49
C ASN A 779 20.10 31.78 15.90
N HIS A 780 20.48 30.53 16.15
CA HIS A 780 21.05 30.07 17.41
C HIS A 780 22.55 29.91 17.25
N THR A 781 23.33 30.74 17.94
CA THR A 781 24.80 30.61 17.91
C THR A 781 25.19 29.48 18.85
N LEU A 782 25.85 28.46 18.32
CA LEU A 782 26.35 27.33 19.10
C LEU A 782 27.43 27.82 20.07
N GLN A 783 27.28 27.59 21.36
CA GLN A 783 28.20 28.09 22.40
C GLN A 783 28.47 27.03 23.47
N GLY A 784 29.41 27.32 24.38
CA GLY A 784 29.75 26.44 25.49
C GLY A 784 30.86 25.43 25.19
N ASN A 785 31.02 24.46 26.10
CA ASN A 785 31.97 23.36 25.92
C ASN A 785 31.42 22.40 24.85
N ILE A 786 32.30 21.78 24.07
CA ILE A 786 31.88 20.79 23.06
C ILE A 786 31.17 19.59 23.68
N GLU A 787 31.39 19.30 24.97
CA GLU A 787 30.67 18.25 25.70
C GLU A 787 29.31 18.71 26.27
N ALA A 788 29.02 20.00 26.24
CA ALA A 788 27.80 20.62 26.76
C ALA A 788 27.42 21.81 25.88
N LEU A 789 27.13 21.49 24.60
CA LEU A 789 26.86 22.48 23.58
C LEU A 789 25.49 23.13 23.81
N GLU A 790 25.45 24.46 23.79
CA GLU A 790 24.23 25.27 23.92
C GLU A 790 23.85 25.89 22.55
N PRO A 791 22.54 26.12 22.30
CA PRO A 791 21.42 25.86 23.20
C PRO A 791 21.03 24.38 23.27
N HIS A 792 20.50 23.96 24.41
CA HIS A 792 19.81 22.69 24.58
C HIS A 792 18.29 22.88 24.56
N ALA A 793 17.56 21.81 24.28
CA ALA A 793 16.12 21.80 24.28
C ALA A 793 15.55 21.44 25.66
N ILE A 794 14.47 22.11 26.05
CA ILE A 794 13.78 21.98 27.33
C ILE A 794 12.34 21.58 27.06
N ALA A 795 11.89 20.48 27.68
CA ALA A 795 10.50 20.08 27.62
C ALA A 795 9.64 20.99 28.52
N VAL A 796 8.57 21.54 27.96
CA VAL A 796 7.57 22.35 28.65
C VAL A 796 6.18 21.81 28.38
N GLY A 797 5.23 22.06 29.29
CA GLY A 797 3.84 21.65 29.09
C GLY A 797 3.26 22.24 27.81
N ALA A 798 2.56 21.41 27.04
CA ALA A 798 1.89 21.83 25.82
C ALA A 798 0.84 22.91 26.13
N SER A 799 0.79 23.95 25.30
CA SER A 799 -0.15 25.05 25.48
C SER A 799 -1.59 24.55 25.37
N PRO A 800 -2.53 24.99 26.22
CA PRO A 800 -3.93 24.63 26.10
C PRO A 800 -4.51 25.04 24.74
N GLY A 801 -5.27 24.15 24.11
CA GLY A 801 -5.81 24.37 22.77
C GLY A 801 -6.16 23.07 22.05
N ARG A 802 -6.63 23.20 20.80
CA ARG A 802 -6.93 22.05 19.94
C ARG A 802 -5.66 21.58 19.24
N TYR A 803 -5.44 20.27 19.23
CA TYR A 803 -4.34 19.59 18.55
C TYR A 803 -4.90 18.59 17.54
N GLU A 804 -4.10 18.29 16.51
CA GLU A 804 -4.40 17.28 15.49
C GLU A 804 -3.35 16.16 15.55
N LEU A 805 -3.80 14.91 15.56
CA LEU A 805 -2.96 13.75 15.34
C LEU A 805 -2.99 13.38 13.85
N ARG A 806 -1.83 13.44 13.20
CA ARG A 806 -1.62 12.95 11.83
C ARG A 806 -0.76 11.70 11.88
N MET A 807 -1.03 10.77 10.97
CA MET A 807 -0.31 9.51 10.88
C MET A 807 0.02 9.26 9.42
N ARG A 808 1.18 8.67 9.16
CA ARG A 808 1.58 8.14 7.86
C ARG A 808 1.89 6.66 8.06
N ILE A 809 1.23 5.82 7.29
CA ILE A 809 1.41 4.36 7.29
C ILE A 809 1.88 3.98 5.91
N GLU A 810 3.02 3.33 5.83
CA GLU A 810 3.64 2.84 4.61
C GLU A 810 3.85 1.34 4.71
N ASN A 811 3.49 0.62 3.66
CA ASN A 811 3.81 -0.78 3.46
C ASN A 811 4.65 -0.99 2.21
N ALA A 812 4.85 -2.25 1.82
CA ALA A 812 5.69 -2.60 0.68
C ALA A 812 5.20 -2.08 -0.68
N VAL A 813 3.92 -1.69 -0.81
CA VAL A 813 3.34 -1.24 -2.09
C VAL A 813 2.97 0.24 -2.11
N ASN A 814 2.51 0.80 -0.98
CA ASN A 814 1.91 2.13 -0.95
C ASN A 814 2.00 2.79 0.44
N ALA A 815 1.63 4.07 0.52
CA ALA A 815 1.54 4.80 1.77
C ALA A 815 0.27 5.67 1.83
N ILE A 816 -0.34 5.73 3.02
CA ILE A 816 -1.44 6.65 3.30
C ILE A 816 -1.02 7.69 4.34
N GLN A 817 -1.66 8.86 4.28
CA GLN A 817 -1.58 9.86 5.33
C GLN A 817 -2.98 10.23 5.81
N THR A 818 -3.16 10.26 7.13
CA THR A 818 -4.47 10.47 7.76
C THR A 818 -4.55 11.87 8.35
N PHE A 819 -5.72 12.47 8.26
CA PHE A 819 -6.01 13.82 8.76
C PHE A 819 -7.31 13.82 9.55
N GLY A 820 -7.54 14.88 10.33
CA GLY A 820 -8.85 15.13 10.95
C GLY A 820 -9.08 14.45 12.31
N GLN A 821 -8.06 13.85 12.91
CA GLN A 821 -8.13 13.31 14.27
C GLN A 821 -7.74 14.40 15.27
N PHE A 822 -8.69 14.89 16.06
CA PHE A 822 -8.46 16.04 16.96
C PHE A 822 -8.70 15.68 18.42
N PHE A 823 -7.92 16.30 19.30
CA PHE A 823 -8.10 16.26 20.75
C PHE A 823 -7.73 17.63 21.34
N ASN A 824 -8.11 17.87 22.60
CA ASN A 824 -7.82 19.13 23.28
C ASN A 824 -6.74 18.93 24.34
N VAL A 825 -5.75 19.81 24.37
CA VAL A 825 -4.91 19.99 25.55
C VAL A 825 -5.59 20.96 26.49
N THR A 826 -5.82 20.53 27.73
CA THR A 826 -6.40 21.35 28.79
C THR A 826 -5.30 21.86 29.72
N PRO A 827 -5.55 22.90 30.52
CA PRO A 827 -4.61 23.34 31.54
C PRO A 827 -4.32 22.20 32.53
N GLY A 828 -3.06 21.99 32.90
CA GLY A 828 -2.67 20.99 33.90
C GLY A 828 -3.25 21.32 35.28
N GLU A 829 -3.37 20.34 36.18
CA GLU A 829 -3.80 20.55 37.58
C GLU A 829 -2.71 21.21 38.47
N THR A 830 -1.75 21.95 37.88
CA THR A 830 -0.61 22.54 38.60
C THR A 830 -0.86 23.99 39.03
N GLY A 831 -0.07 24.46 40.01
CA GLY A 831 -0.22 25.74 40.73
C GLY A 831 -0.04 27.04 39.91
N ASP A 832 -0.24 27.01 38.60
CA ASP A 832 0.16 28.07 37.66
C ASP A 832 -0.94 29.08 37.35
N VAL A 833 -0.53 30.31 37.02
CA VAL A 833 -1.43 31.31 36.42
C VAL A 833 -1.16 31.40 34.94
N PHE A 834 -2.17 31.10 34.13
CA PHE A 834 -2.09 31.21 32.68
C PHE A 834 -3.13 32.18 32.15
N LEU A 835 -2.66 33.16 31.37
CA LEU A 835 -3.50 34.04 30.59
C LEU A 835 -3.36 33.69 29.10
N GLY A 836 -4.47 33.31 28.46
CA GLY A 836 -4.48 32.80 27.10
C GLY A 836 -4.18 33.83 26.03
N ASN A 837 -3.89 33.32 24.83
CA ASN A 837 -3.81 34.13 23.62
C ASN A 837 -5.10 33.96 22.81
N THR A 838 -5.55 35.02 22.17
CA THR A 838 -6.72 34.97 21.29
C THR A 838 -6.53 35.88 20.08
N LYS A 839 -7.34 35.65 19.04
CA LYS A 839 -7.38 36.48 17.85
C LYS A 839 -8.68 37.27 17.83
N SER A 840 -8.62 38.53 17.43
CA SER A 840 -9.81 39.35 17.19
C SER A 840 -9.52 40.42 16.15
N PHE A 841 -10.54 41.10 15.65
CA PHE A 841 -10.39 42.17 14.67
C PHE A 841 -10.65 43.53 15.33
N ALA A 842 -10.21 44.62 14.69
CA ALA A 842 -10.45 45.97 15.19
C ALA A 842 -11.96 46.26 15.27
N GLY A 843 -12.45 46.67 16.43
CA GLY A 843 -13.89 46.82 16.72
C GLY A 843 -14.61 45.52 17.12
N GLY A 844 -13.91 44.38 17.13
CA GLY A 844 -14.45 43.09 17.58
C GLY A 844 -14.27 42.86 19.09
N GLU A 845 -14.94 41.82 19.60
CA GLU A 845 -14.70 41.33 20.96
C GLU A 845 -13.59 40.27 20.96
N ALA A 846 -12.78 40.25 22.02
CA ALA A 846 -11.73 39.27 22.25
C ALA A 846 -11.93 38.65 23.64
N ALA A 847 -12.18 37.35 23.70
CA ALA A 847 -12.27 36.61 24.97
C ALA A 847 -10.92 35.93 25.28
N VAL A 848 -10.33 36.29 26.41
CA VAL A 848 -9.05 35.77 26.89
C VAL A 848 -9.30 34.94 28.13
N ALA A 849 -8.93 33.65 28.08
CA ALA A 849 -9.05 32.75 29.22
C ALA A 849 -7.98 33.06 30.27
N LEU A 850 -8.40 33.30 31.50
CA LEU A 850 -7.58 33.32 32.70
C LEU A 850 -7.77 32.01 33.46
N LEU A 851 -6.67 31.36 33.75
CA LEU A 851 -6.61 30.09 34.47
C LEU A 851 -5.71 30.25 35.69
N ALA A 852 -6.16 29.71 36.81
CA ALA A 852 -5.44 29.74 38.08
C ALA A 852 -5.79 28.49 38.90
N PRO A 853 -4.92 28.01 39.79
CA PRO A 853 -5.21 26.82 40.58
C PRO A 853 -6.39 27.05 41.52
N LYS A 854 -7.09 25.96 41.87
CA LYS A 854 -8.02 25.98 43.01
C LYS A 854 -7.22 26.24 44.29
N SER A 855 -7.81 26.96 45.22
CA SER A 855 -7.16 27.37 46.47
C SER A 855 -8.15 27.29 47.62
N ASN A 856 -7.65 27.24 48.86
CA ASN A 856 -8.51 27.18 50.05
C ASN A 856 -9.20 28.52 50.37
N GLY A 857 -8.87 29.61 49.66
CA GLY A 857 -9.44 30.94 49.81
C GLY A 857 -9.52 31.69 48.48
N GLU A 858 -10.12 32.88 48.49
CA GLU A 858 -10.22 33.74 47.30
C GLU A 858 -8.85 34.18 46.79
N LYS A 859 -8.73 34.32 45.47
CA LYS A 859 -7.51 34.72 44.78
C LYS A 859 -7.75 36.04 44.07
N ILE A 860 -6.77 36.94 44.08
CA ILE A 860 -6.79 38.15 43.26
C ILE A 860 -5.64 38.08 42.27
N ILE A 861 -5.94 38.26 40.99
CA ILE A 861 -4.94 38.29 39.90
C ILE A 861 -5.05 39.64 39.21
N ASN A 862 -4.00 40.45 39.36
CA ASN A 862 -3.90 41.76 38.74
C ASN A 862 -3.28 41.63 37.35
N ILE A 863 -3.93 42.21 36.35
CA ILE A 863 -3.56 42.16 34.95
C ILE A 863 -3.46 43.59 34.42
N SER A 864 -2.33 43.95 33.83
CA SER A 864 -2.19 45.19 33.06
C SER A 864 -2.51 44.96 31.59
N TYR A 865 -3.21 45.90 30.97
CA TYR A 865 -3.56 45.92 29.56
C TYR A 865 -3.41 47.34 28.98
N ASP A 866 -3.36 47.45 27.66
CA ASP A 866 -3.29 48.75 26.98
C ASP A 866 -4.69 49.37 26.86
N SER A 867 -5.00 50.33 27.72
CA SER A 867 -6.32 51.00 27.77
C SER A 867 -6.61 51.92 26.58
N ALA A 868 -5.62 52.26 25.76
CA ALA A 868 -5.86 52.99 24.51
C ALA A 868 -6.37 52.06 23.40
N ARG A 869 -6.10 50.75 23.52
CA ARG A 869 -6.40 49.75 22.49
C ARG A 869 -7.42 48.71 22.90
N LEU A 870 -7.66 48.50 24.20
CA LEU A 870 -8.64 47.54 24.69
C LEU A 870 -9.57 48.19 25.72
N LYS A 871 -10.84 47.79 25.68
CA LYS A 871 -11.83 48.16 26.69
C LYS A 871 -12.43 46.90 27.33
N PRO A 872 -12.24 46.65 28.63
CA PRO A 872 -12.83 45.47 29.28
C PRO A 872 -14.36 45.57 29.28
N ILE A 873 -15.06 44.54 28.80
CA ILE A 873 -16.52 44.51 28.67
C ILE A 873 -17.16 43.66 29.77
N ARG A 874 -16.71 42.41 29.91
CA ARG A 874 -17.28 41.45 30.87
C ARG A 874 -16.30 40.38 31.27
N ILE A 875 -16.53 39.80 32.45
CA ILE A 875 -15.95 38.53 32.89
C ILE A 875 -17.03 37.45 32.84
N SER A 876 -16.69 36.26 32.37
CA SER A 876 -17.62 35.13 32.24
C SER A 876 -16.92 33.81 32.57
N GLY A 877 -17.66 32.77 32.94
CA GLY A 877 -17.07 31.48 33.29
C GLY A 877 -18.05 30.58 34.03
N LYS A 878 -17.65 29.34 34.32
CA LYS A 878 -18.47 28.37 35.09
C LYS A 878 -18.55 28.68 36.59
N CYS A 879 -17.75 29.64 37.07
CA CYS A 879 -17.70 30.06 38.46
C CYS A 879 -18.11 31.54 38.58
N ASN A 880 -18.48 31.99 39.79
CA ASN A 880 -18.83 33.39 40.08
C ASN A 880 -17.57 34.28 40.20
N ALA A 881 -16.69 34.26 39.20
CA ALA A 881 -15.56 35.17 39.13
C ALA A 881 -16.04 36.61 38.94
N THR A 882 -15.42 37.56 39.64
CA THR A 882 -15.69 38.98 39.48
C THR A 882 -14.38 39.71 39.16
N TRP A 883 -14.49 40.96 38.72
CA TRP A 883 -13.32 41.78 38.43
C TRP A 883 -13.55 43.22 38.86
N GLN A 884 -12.45 43.91 39.16
CA GLN A 884 -12.44 45.35 39.36
C GLN A 884 -11.52 45.95 38.30
N VAL A 885 -12.08 46.83 37.47
CA VAL A 885 -11.37 47.44 36.33
C VAL A 885 -11.03 48.89 36.67
N ASP A 886 -9.76 49.27 36.54
CA ASP A 886 -9.33 50.67 36.49
C ASP A 886 -8.96 51.02 35.05
N GLU A 887 -9.93 51.60 34.32
CA GLU A 887 -9.76 51.97 32.92
C GLU A 887 -8.71 53.06 32.69
N LYS A 888 -8.46 53.93 33.69
CA LYS A 888 -7.49 55.02 33.56
C LYS A 888 -6.06 54.51 33.68
N GLN A 889 -5.83 53.51 34.53
CA GLN A 889 -4.51 52.91 34.71
C GLN A 889 -4.27 51.69 33.82
N GLY A 890 -5.29 51.19 33.12
CA GLY A 890 -5.19 49.99 32.28
C GLY A 890 -4.92 48.74 33.11
N THR A 891 -5.59 48.60 34.26
CA THR A 891 -5.41 47.44 35.14
C THR A 891 -6.74 46.78 35.49
N ILE A 892 -6.70 45.47 35.71
CA ILE A 892 -7.84 44.65 36.11
C ILE A 892 -7.41 43.77 37.28
N GLY A 893 -8.09 43.88 38.42
CA GLY A 893 -7.99 42.92 39.50
C GLY A 893 -9.09 41.88 39.37
N VAL A 894 -8.75 40.65 38.98
CA VAL A 894 -9.71 39.55 38.86
C VAL A 894 -9.79 38.78 40.16
N LEU A 895 -10.99 38.74 40.77
CA LEU A 895 -11.28 37.99 41.99
C LEU A 895 -11.87 36.62 41.64
N LEU A 896 -11.12 35.57 41.94
CA LEU A 896 -11.53 34.18 41.74
C LEU A 896 -11.85 33.51 43.08
N PRO A 897 -13.08 33.01 43.28
CA PRO A 897 -13.43 32.24 44.47
C PRO A 897 -12.57 30.98 44.66
N ALA A 898 -12.50 30.46 45.88
CA ALA A 898 -11.69 29.28 46.28
C ALA A 898 -11.78 28.10 45.28
N ALA A 899 -13.00 27.68 44.94
CA ALA A 899 -13.26 26.56 44.02
C ALA A 899 -13.11 26.91 42.52
N CYS A 900 -12.87 28.19 42.19
CA CYS A 900 -12.77 28.65 40.82
C CYS A 900 -11.34 28.50 40.28
N ALA A 901 -11.24 27.84 39.12
CA ALA A 901 -9.98 27.64 38.40
C ALA A 901 -9.90 28.41 37.06
N GLN A 902 -11.01 28.97 36.57
CA GLN A 902 -11.07 29.60 35.25
C GLN A 902 -12.06 30.76 35.22
N ALA A 903 -11.67 31.83 34.52
CA ALA A 903 -12.56 32.89 34.07
C ALA A 903 -12.16 33.34 32.65
N ASN A 904 -13.08 33.91 31.89
CA ASN A 904 -12.85 34.48 30.57
C ASN A 904 -13.05 35.99 30.66
N LEU A 905 -12.01 36.74 30.32
CA LEU A 905 -11.99 38.20 30.28
C LEU A 905 -12.28 38.64 28.86
N THR A 906 -13.40 39.33 28.64
CA THR A 906 -13.80 39.82 27.31
C THR A 906 -13.46 41.30 27.18
N PHE A 907 -12.75 41.64 26.12
CA PHE A 907 -12.34 42.99 25.76
C PHE A 907 -12.96 43.41 24.42
N GLU A 908 -13.36 44.67 24.31
CA GLU A 908 -13.59 45.35 23.03
C GLU A 908 -12.24 45.81 22.50
N VAL A 909 -11.94 45.48 21.26
CA VAL A 909 -10.73 45.98 20.58
C VAL A 909 -11.03 47.33 19.94
N SER A 910 -10.19 48.32 20.20
CA SER A 910 -10.30 49.65 19.57
C SER A 910 -10.27 49.54 18.05
N GLY A 911 -11.22 50.21 17.37
CA GLY A 911 -11.26 50.32 15.90
C GLY A 911 -10.03 51.03 15.28
N LYS A 912 -9.14 51.60 16.11
CA LYS A 912 -7.89 52.25 15.67
C LYS A 912 -6.66 51.32 15.72
N ALA A 913 -6.83 50.07 16.16
CA ALA A 913 -5.72 49.14 16.32
C ALA A 913 -5.37 48.45 14.99
N ARG A 914 -4.07 48.18 14.73
CA ARG A 914 -3.57 47.75 13.42
C ARG A 914 -3.53 46.23 13.28
N VAL A 915 -3.84 45.71 12.09
CA VAL A 915 -3.74 44.28 11.77
C VAL A 915 -2.28 43.80 11.96
N ASN A 916 -2.10 42.60 12.52
CA ASN A 916 -0.85 41.98 12.96
C ASN A 916 -0.18 42.59 14.21
N ASP A 917 -0.78 43.58 14.88
CA ASP A 917 -0.33 43.96 16.22
C ASP A 917 -0.73 42.89 17.25
N ALA A 918 0.17 42.61 18.20
CA ALA A 918 -0.12 41.82 19.40
C ALA A 918 -0.25 42.74 20.61
N ILE A 919 -1.46 42.87 21.16
CA ILE A 919 -1.72 43.64 22.38
C ILE A 919 -1.50 42.74 23.58
N LYS A 920 -0.42 42.98 24.34
CA LYS A 920 -0.03 42.15 25.48
C LYS A 920 -0.93 42.40 26.70
N LEU A 921 -1.21 41.33 27.42
CA LEU A 921 -1.88 41.31 28.71
C LEU A 921 -0.93 40.67 29.72
N ASN A 922 -0.44 41.45 30.67
CA ASN A 922 0.57 40.98 31.62
C ASN A 922 -0.02 40.83 33.01
N VAL A 923 0.23 39.72 33.67
CA VAL A 923 -0.08 39.53 35.08
C VAL A 923 0.96 40.32 35.91
N THR A 924 0.49 41.29 36.68
CA THR A 924 1.34 42.25 37.42
C THR A 924 1.37 42.00 38.92
N GLY A 925 0.46 41.19 39.45
CA GLY A 925 0.46 40.82 40.86
C GLY A 925 -0.56 39.74 41.17
N ILE A 926 -0.26 38.89 42.16
CA ILE A 926 -1.13 37.79 42.59
C ILE A 926 -1.19 37.81 44.12
N SER A 927 -2.39 37.61 44.68
CA SER A 927 -2.60 37.40 46.11
C SER A 927 -3.56 36.22 46.35
N GLY A 928 -3.43 35.59 47.52
CA GLY A 928 -4.21 34.41 47.91
C GLY A 928 -3.53 33.06 47.65
N PHE A 929 -2.47 33.03 46.83
CA PHE A 929 -1.56 31.90 46.67
C PHE A 929 -0.25 32.35 46.01
N ARG A 930 0.76 31.48 45.98
CA ARG A 930 2.02 31.73 45.28
C ARG A 930 2.06 30.85 44.03
N PRO A 931 2.05 31.42 42.81
CA PRO A 931 2.10 30.61 41.59
C PRO A 931 3.48 30.00 41.41
N GLU A 932 3.54 28.82 40.81
CA GLU A 932 4.82 28.22 40.41
C GLU A 932 5.35 28.91 39.14
N ARG A 933 4.47 29.17 38.15
CA ARG A 933 4.77 29.94 36.95
C ARG A 933 3.62 30.89 36.57
N ILE A 934 3.97 31.96 35.85
CA ILE A 934 3.03 32.97 35.34
C ILE A 934 3.23 33.10 33.83
N THR A 935 2.17 32.85 33.07
CA THR A 935 2.14 33.04 31.61
C THR A 935 1.25 34.22 31.25
N ASN A 936 1.83 35.20 30.56
CA ASN A 936 1.11 36.38 30.07
C ASN A 936 0.37 36.06 28.76
N GLY A 937 -0.71 36.79 28.53
CA GLY A 937 -1.56 36.61 27.35
C GLY A 937 -1.34 37.71 26.31
N ALA A 938 -1.95 37.52 25.14
CA ALA A 938 -1.97 38.52 24.07
C ALA A 938 -3.23 38.41 23.21
N ILE A 939 -3.70 39.54 22.71
CA ILE A 939 -4.73 39.62 21.68
C ILE A 939 -4.04 39.96 20.36
N ILE A 940 -4.09 39.05 19.40
CA ILE A 940 -3.49 39.20 18.08
C ILE A 940 -4.55 39.74 17.13
N LEU A 941 -4.25 40.87 16.47
CA LEU A 941 -5.19 41.51 15.57
C LEU A 941 -5.15 40.88 14.18
N VAL A 942 -6.29 40.35 13.75
CA VAL A 942 -6.51 39.80 12.41
C VAL A 942 -7.47 40.69 11.63
N ALA A 943 -7.44 40.65 10.30
CA ALA A 943 -8.36 41.43 9.48
C ALA A 943 -9.81 40.95 9.71
N GLY A 944 -10.72 41.88 10.04
CA GLY A 944 -12.13 41.58 10.32
C GLY A 944 -13.00 41.63 9.07
N ASP A 945 -13.89 40.65 8.93
CA ASP A 945 -14.93 40.58 7.89
C ASP A 945 -16.25 41.15 8.46
N TYR A 946 -16.78 42.22 7.87
CA TYR A 946 -18.01 42.88 8.33
C TYR A 946 -19.24 42.07 7.88
N GLY A 947 -19.96 41.46 8.82
CA GLY A 947 -21.20 40.74 8.54
C GLY A 947 -22.40 41.67 8.30
N GLU A 948 -23.08 41.52 7.15
CA GLU A 948 -24.48 41.93 6.99
C GLU A 948 -25.44 40.84 7.49
N LYS A 949 -26.63 41.29 7.91
CA LYS A 949 -27.68 40.58 8.67
C LYS A 949 -28.15 39.25 8.07
N LYS A 950 -28.33 38.25 8.95
CA LYS A 950 -29.12 37.02 8.75
C LYS A 950 -30.55 37.37 8.29
N SER A 951 -31.17 36.68 7.33
CA SER A 951 -31.74 35.32 7.42
C SER A 951 -32.46 34.96 6.09
N PRO A 952 -32.88 33.71 5.80
CA PRO A 952 -32.33 32.38 6.14
C PRO A 952 -31.99 31.53 4.89
N ALA A 953 -31.05 30.60 5.12
CA ALA A 953 -30.92 29.29 4.47
C ALA A 953 -30.56 29.19 2.97
N LEU A 954 -29.74 28.15 2.72
CA LEU A 954 -29.28 27.54 1.47
C LEU A 954 -28.22 28.27 0.62
N GLY A 955 -27.03 27.66 0.59
CA GLY A 955 -26.42 27.22 -0.67
C GLY A 955 -25.21 27.97 -1.20
N ILE A 956 -24.10 27.22 -1.33
CA ILE A 956 -23.30 27.06 -2.56
C ILE A 956 -22.15 28.06 -2.90
N LEU A 957 -20.98 27.46 -3.20
CA LEU A 957 -19.85 27.80 -4.10
C LEU A 957 -19.22 29.22 -4.18
N ALA A 958 -17.90 29.22 -3.94
CA ALA A 958 -16.75 29.59 -4.81
C ALA A 958 -16.59 31.01 -5.42
N GLY A 959 -15.36 31.56 -5.30
CA GLY A 959 -14.66 32.22 -6.43
C GLY A 959 -14.04 33.63 -6.25
N LEU A 960 -12.78 33.68 -5.78
CA LEU A 960 -11.58 34.38 -6.35
C LEU A 960 -11.57 35.87 -6.84
N VAL A 961 -10.49 36.57 -6.42
CA VAL A 961 -9.70 37.69 -7.06
C VAL A 961 -10.29 39.12 -6.87
N ALA A 962 -9.59 40.19 -6.45
CA ALA A 962 -8.34 40.83 -6.91
C ALA A 962 -7.98 42.04 -5.99
N LEU A 963 -6.76 42.61 -5.94
CA LEU A 963 -6.19 43.71 -6.78
C LEU A 963 -4.98 44.31 -6.00
N ALA A 964 -3.94 44.95 -6.53
CA ALA A 964 -3.61 45.67 -7.77
C ALA A 964 -2.05 45.71 -7.89
N GLY A 965 -1.37 46.10 -8.97
CA GLY A 965 -1.68 46.69 -10.26
C GLY A 965 -0.39 47.27 -10.86
N ALA A 966 -0.35 47.37 -12.20
CA ALA A 966 0.51 48.18 -13.09
C ALA A 966 0.98 47.30 -14.28
N SER A 967 0.32 47.34 -15.43
CA SER A 967 0.67 48.17 -16.61
C SER A 967 0.61 47.22 -17.82
N ALA A 968 0.25 47.54 -19.06
CA ALA A 968 -0.37 48.66 -19.74
C ALA A 968 -0.89 48.12 -21.09
N CYS A 969 -1.92 48.78 -21.65
CA CYS A 969 -2.37 48.73 -23.06
C CYS A 969 -2.83 47.39 -23.68
N ALA A 970 -3.75 47.31 -24.63
CA ALA A 970 -4.88 48.10 -25.12
C ALA A 970 -5.48 47.27 -26.28
N ARG A 971 -6.81 47.06 -26.30
CA ARG A 971 -7.69 46.94 -27.50
C ARG A 971 -7.36 45.88 -28.59
N ARG A 972 -8.28 45.19 -29.26
CA ARG A 972 -9.75 45.03 -29.31
C ARG A 972 -10.01 44.04 -30.46
N ARG A 973 -11.02 43.15 -30.31
CA ARG A 973 -11.90 42.56 -31.37
C ARG A 973 -11.19 41.72 -32.44
N ARG A 974 -11.51 40.43 -32.60
CA ARG A 974 -12.83 39.84 -32.85
C ARG A 974 -12.87 38.41 -32.34
#